data_AF-A0A8X7VAI7-F1
#
_entry.id   AF-A0A8X7VAI7-F1
#
_cell.length_a   1.000
_cell.length_b   1.000
_cell.length_c   1.000
_cell.angle_alpha   90.00
_cell.angle_beta   90.00
_cell.angle_gamma   90.00
#
_symmetry.space_group_name_H-M   'P 1'
#
loop_
_entity.id
_entity.type
_entity.pdbx_description
1 polymer ?
#
loop_
_entity_poly.entity_id
_entity_poly.type
_entity_poly.pdbx_seq_one_letter_code
_entity_poly.pdbx_strand_id
1 'polypeptide(L)'
;MLAPELLDWERGIESVSMSTASLLWLYSGVIRTVSKVLDKISAHGEDEPLPWLPEFVPKIGLTIIKHKLLSFSVAEVSECEKDPSRCSSFMEFLCLLRENCQDEELALGSVSCLHGLTRTIVSIQTLIESARSKMETPQGSESIREGSVLAKGILTESLGDLTSVWSSFRDSVASEWPIMQSIEIHKRGGLAPGVGLGWGANGGGFWSTRVLLAQADAGLLSLFLHISQLDSRNDRGSVFLMDKMNSALAMCLIAGPRDHLLVEKALDYVLGPHVLEHLACCINSNKRTITSEWKCSEGDYDRMSKVLTSHFKRRWLHPKRKSESENGSNRTKKGAVGLETIHEEGDQESTELLEIAKAGVFFIAGLESASGLGTLPSPVLSVPLVWKFHALSTVLLAGMDIIEDKNTRSLYSYLQELYGQVLDERRQSSGREAELLRFKSDIFESYSTFLEMLVEQYAAVSYGDVLYGRQMSIYLHQCVEPSVRLSAWTALSNARVLELLPSLDKCLGEAQGYLEPAEENEGVLEAYLKSWTCGALDRAAARGSVAFTLVLHQFSSLVFCNGDKDKEEEGSLRNKIVRTLVRDLSRKQRRQGMMVDLLGYYYSKEGADAMEVEEARQQKSEGERRMEVLKEACQGNSSLLSELEKLKECVKSRE
;
A
#
# COMPACT_ATOMS: atom_id res chain seq x y z
N MET A 1 -10.51 -40.63 29.76
CA MET A 1 -11.71 -40.39 28.95
C MET A 1 -11.57 -39.01 28.33
N LEU A 2 -11.31 -38.92 27.02
CA LEU A 2 -11.60 -37.71 26.24
C LEU A 2 -12.96 -38.03 25.60
N ALA A 3 -14.09 -37.45 26.02
CA ALA A 3 -14.63 -36.11 25.80
C ALA A 3 -15.44 -35.94 24.49
N PRO A 4 -14.96 -36.24 23.24
CA PRO A 4 -15.74 -36.01 22.01
C PRO A 4 -17.14 -36.67 21.95
N GLU A 5 -17.35 -37.74 22.72
CA GLU A 5 -18.65 -38.43 22.88
C GLU A 5 -19.74 -37.54 23.50
N LEU A 6 -19.40 -36.41 24.13
CA LEU A 6 -20.37 -35.51 24.76
C LEU A 6 -21.11 -34.60 23.79
N LEU A 7 -20.61 -34.45 22.55
CA LEU A 7 -21.17 -33.49 21.58
C LEU A 7 -22.01 -34.11 20.46
N ASP A 8 -22.12 -35.45 20.36
CA ASP A 8 -22.79 -36.12 19.23
C ASP A 8 -22.51 -35.46 17.86
N TRP A 9 -21.28 -34.99 17.66
CA TRP A 9 -20.86 -34.09 16.56
C TRP A 9 -21.07 -34.72 15.17
N GLU A 10 -21.16 -36.05 15.11
CA GLU A 10 -21.48 -36.81 13.90
C GLU A 10 -22.87 -36.49 13.32
N ARG A 11 -23.75 -35.84 14.10
CA ARG A 11 -25.07 -35.35 13.65
C ARG A 11 -25.05 -33.91 13.12
N GLY A 12 -23.88 -33.28 13.01
CA GLY A 12 -23.76 -31.92 12.48
C GLY A 12 -24.51 -30.89 13.31
N ILE A 13 -25.12 -29.89 12.66
CA ILE A 13 -25.79 -28.75 13.32
C ILE A 13 -26.97 -29.20 14.21
N GLU A 14 -27.58 -30.36 13.93
CA GLU A 14 -28.67 -30.92 14.74
C GLU A 14 -28.22 -31.30 16.18
N SER A 15 -26.91 -31.38 16.42
CA SER A 15 -26.33 -31.64 17.76
C SER A 15 -26.19 -30.39 18.63
N VAL A 16 -26.41 -29.18 18.09
CA VAL A 16 -26.16 -27.93 18.80
C VAL A 16 -27.25 -27.67 19.85
N SER A 17 -26.82 -27.61 21.12
CA SER A 17 -27.62 -27.24 22.29
C SER A 17 -27.02 -26.04 23.05
N MET A 18 -27.73 -25.47 24.04
CA MET A 18 -27.23 -24.34 24.82
C MET A 18 -25.92 -24.62 25.58
N SER A 19 -25.57 -25.88 25.86
CA SER A 19 -24.32 -26.25 26.53
C SER A 19 -23.13 -26.40 25.57
N THR A 20 -23.35 -26.33 24.25
CA THR A 20 -22.34 -26.55 23.21
C THR A 20 -21.21 -25.54 23.30
N ALA A 21 -21.52 -24.26 23.53
CA ALA A 21 -20.50 -23.21 23.69
C ALA A 21 -19.57 -23.49 24.87
N SER A 22 -20.15 -23.84 26.03
CA SER A 22 -19.37 -24.18 27.23
C SER A 22 -18.47 -25.39 27.02
N LEU A 23 -18.96 -26.40 26.30
CA LEU A 23 -18.17 -27.57 25.93
C LEU A 23 -17.03 -27.21 24.98
N LEU A 24 -17.28 -26.40 23.93
CA LEU A 24 -16.24 -25.92 23.02
C LEU A 24 -15.15 -25.12 23.75
N TRP A 25 -15.51 -24.25 24.69
CA TRP A 25 -14.53 -23.56 25.53
C TRP A 25 -13.68 -24.51 26.36
N LEU A 26 -14.29 -25.55 26.93
CA LEU A 26 -13.55 -26.60 27.66
C LEU A 26 -12.58 -27.35 26.73
N TYR A 27 -13.03 -27.76 25.55
CA TYR A 27 -12.19 -28.43 24.55
C TYR A 27 -11.01 -27.55 24.13
N SER A 28 -11.29 -26.30 23.77
CA SER A 28 -10.28 -25.30 23.42
C SER A 28 -9.24 -25.16 24.53
N GLY A 29 -9.66 -25.07 25.80
CA GLY A 29 -8.75 -24.98 26.95
C GLY A 29 -7.84 -26.21 27.11
N VAL A 30 -8.39 -27.41 26.98
CA VAL A 30 -7.63 -28.67 27.07
C VAL A 30 -6.62 -28.76 25.92
N ILE A 31 -7.08 -28.57 24.68
CA ILE A 31 -6.24 -28.70 23.48
C ILE A 31 -5.13 -27.63 23.49
N ARG A 32 -5.44 -26.40 23.90
CA ARG A 32 -4.45 -25.33 24.04
C ARG A 32 -3.39 -25.64 25.10
N THR A 33 -3.78 -26.31 26.18
CA THR A 33 -2.83 -26.77 27.22
C THR A 33 -1.89 -27.82 26.66
N VAL A 34 -2.41 -28.82 25.94
CA VAL A 34 -1.60 -29.84 25.26
C VAL A 34 -0.64 -29.21 24.26
N SER A 35 -1.13 -28.33 23.38
CA SER A 35 -0.29 -27.63 22.41
C SER A 35 0.83 -26.84 23.08
N LYS A 36 0.55 -26.08 24.15
CA LYS A 36 1.59 -25.33 24.88
C LYS A 36 2.63 -26.23 25.53
N VAL A 37 2.24 -27.42 26.00
CA VAL A 37 3.19 -28.40 26.53
C VAL A 37 4.11 -28.89 25.42
N LEU A 38 3.56 -29.24 24.25
CA LEU A 38 4.35 -29.66 23.09
C LEU A 38 5.31 -28.58 22.59
N ASP A 39 4.87 -27.32 22.56
CA ASP A 39 5.72 -26.18 22.16
C ASP A 39 6.89 -25.93 23.13
N LYS A 40 6.66 -26.11 24.44
CA LYS A 40 7.75 -25.99 25.42
C LYS A 40 8.76 -27.12 25.27
N ILE A 41 8.29 -28.32 24.96
CA ILE A 41 9.16 -29.48 24.73
C ILE A 41 10.01 -29.29 23.47
N SER A 42 9.46 -28.68 22.40
CA SER A 42 10.23 -28.40 21.19
C SER A 42 11.23 -27.25 21.36
N ALA A 43 10.92 -26.24 22.18
CA ALA A 43 11.80 -25.10 22.44
C ALA A 43 13.00 -25.43 23.34
N HIS A 44 12.86 -26.38 24.26
CA HIS A 44 13.94 -26.92 25.06
C HIS A 44 14.65 -28.04 24.29
N GLY A 45 15.38 -27.66 23.24
CA GLY A 45 16.32 -28.55 22.58
C GLY A 45 17.48 -28.88 23.52
N GLU A 46 17.29 -29.81 24.45
CA GLU A 46 18.41 -30.42 25.15
C GLU A 46 19.19 -31.33 24.17
N ASP A 47 20.52 -31.34 24.33
CA ASP A 47 21.45 -32.21 23.59
C ASP A 47 21.14 -33.71 23.82
N GLU A 48 20.31 -34.05 24.81
CA GLU A 48 19.81 -35.40 25.06
C GLU A 48 18.30 -35.52 24.76
N PRO A 49 17.88 -36.51 23.93
CA PRO A 49 16.46 -36.76 23.68
C PRO A 49 15.78 -37.27 24.96
N LEU A 50 14.77 -36.53 25.46
CA LEU A 50 13.97 -36.94 26.60
C LEU A 50 13.41 -38.36 26.39
N PRO A 51 13.67 -39.32 27.30
CA PRO A 51 13.44 -40.75 27.06
C PRO A 51 11.97 -41.15 26.89
N TRP A 52 11.03 -40.31 27.37
CA TRP A 52 9.59 -40.54 27.28
C TRP A 52 8.93 -39.89 26.04
N LEU A 53 9.65 -39.04 25.31
CA LEU A 53 9.13 -38.33 24.15
C LEU A 53 8.67 -39.27 23.00
N PRO A 54 9.41 -40.35 22.68
CA PRO A 54 9.01 -41.34 21.67
C PRO A 54 7.75 -42.12 22.04
N GLU A 55 7.33 -42.14 23.31
CA GLU A 55 6.06 -42.73 23.71
C GLU A 55 4.92 -41.71 23.80
N PHE A 56 5.21 -40.51 24.32
CA PHE A 56 4.19 -39.51 24.62
C PHE A 56 3.61 -38.85 23.37
N VAL A 57 4.46 -38.43 22.43
CA VAL A 57 4.02 -37.73 21.21
C VAL A 57 3.19 -38.65 20.31
N PRO A 58 3.61 -39.92 20.05
CA PRO A 58 2.77 -40.88 19.33
C PRO A 58 1.44 -41.20 20.00
N LYS A 59 1.38 -41.30 21.34
CA LYS A 59 0.11 -41.54 22.06
C LYS A 59 -0.90 -40.40 21.82
N ILE A 60 -0.46 -39.16 21.78
CA ILE A 60 -1.33 -38.01 21.43
C ILE A 60 -1.77 -38.11 19.97
N GLY A 61 -0.85 -38.39 19.03
CA GLY A 61 -1.17 -38.58 17.61
C GLY A 61 -2.18 -39.69 17.36
N LEU A 62 -2.01 -40.86 17.99
CA LEU A 62 -2.95 -41.98 17.94
C LEU A 62 -4.31 -41.62 18.52
N THR A 63 -4.36 -40.80 19.57
CA THR A 63 -5.62 -40.31 20.16
C THR A 63 -6.38 -39.42 19.17
N ILE A 64 -5.69 -38.54 18.44
CA ILE A 64 -6.29 -37.70 17.38
C ILE A 64 -6.92 -38.58 16.29
N ILE A 65 -6.21 -39.64 15.88
CA ILE A 65 -6.66 -40.58 14.86
C ILE A 65 -7.87 -41.38 15.34
N LYS A 66 -7.77 -42.00 16.53
CA LYS A 66 -8.79 -42.89 17.10
C LYS A 66 -10.13 -42.20 17.29
N HIS A 67 -10.11 -40.91 17.67
CA HIS A 67 -11.33 -40.14 17.94
C HIS A 67 -11.86 -39.37 16.71
N LYS A 68 -11.38 -39.68 15.49
CA LYS A 68 -11.82 -39.03 14.23
C LYS A 68 -11.79 -37.50 14.30
N LEU A 69 -10.78 -36.94 14.97
CA LEU A 69 -10.64 -35.48 15.05
C LEU A 69 -10.29 -34.86 13.69
N LEU A 70 -9.70 -35.67 12.80
CA LEU A 70 -9.41 -35.37 11.41
C LEU A 70 -9.95 -36.49 10.53
N SER A 71 -10.30 -36.17 9.29
CA SER A 71 -10.50 -37.15 8.24
C SER A 71 -9.12 -37.60 7.74
N PHE A 72 -8.97 -38.90 7.56
CA PHE A 72 -7.76 -39.50 7.00
C PHE A 72 -8.16 -40.20 5.70
N SER A 73 -7.33 -40.07 4.67
CA SER A 73 -7.53 -40.67 3.35
C SER A 73 -7.33 -42.20 3.37
N VAL A 74 -8.00 -42.89 4.28
CA VAL A 74 -8.04 -44.35 4.29
C VAL A 74 -9.33 -44.76 3.61
N ALA A 75 -9.21 -45.48 2.50
CA ALA A 75 -10.32 -46.07 1.77
C ALA A 75 -11.24 -46.87 2.71
N GLU A 76 -12.30 -46.23 3.22
CA GLU A 76 -13.45 -46.96 3.74
C GLU A 76 -14.24 -47.45 2.54
N VAL A 77 -13.92 -48.68 2.13
CA VAL A 77 -14.81 -49.52 1.35
C VAL A 77 -15.99 -49.86 2.28
N SER A 78 -17.00 -49.02 2.29
CA SER A 78 -18.37 -49.48 2.48
C SER A 78 -19.31 -48.51 1.79
N GLU A 79 -20.03 -49.04 0.80
CA GLU A 79 -21.22 -48.44 0.22
C GLU A 79 -22.19 -48.06 1.36
N CYS A 80 -22.18 -46.80 1.75
CA CYS A 80 -23.27 -46.19 2.48
C CYS A 80 -23.43 -44.81 1.87
N GLU A 81 -24.64 -44.52 1.38
CA GLU A 81 -25.03 -43.21 0.87
C GLU A 81 -24.46 -42.13 1.79
N LYS A 82 -23.66 -41.21 1.24
CA LYS A 82 -23.20 -40.03 1.97
C LYS A 82 -24.42 -39.20 2.29
N ASP A 83 -24.96 -39.39 3.49
CA ASP A 83 -25.97 -38.50 4.04
C ASP A 83 -25.30 -37.12 4.20
N PRO A 84 -25.71 -36.09 3.44
CA PRO A 84 -25.01 -34.79 3.40
C PRO A 84 -25.09 -34.02 4.73
N SER A 85 -25.82 -34.54 5.72
CA SER A 85 -26.01 -33.97 7.05
C SER A 85 -24.96 -34.40 8.09
N ARG A 86 -24.16 -35.45 7.83
CA ARG A 86 -23.21 -36.01 8.81
C ARG A 86 -21.78 -35.57 8.54
N CYS A 87 -21.11 -35.05 9.57
CA CYS A 87 -19.70 -34.67 9.51
C CYS A 87 -18.80 -35.91 9.53
N SER A 88 -17.80 -35.94 8.66
CA SER A 88 -16.78 -36.99 8.58
C SER A 88 -15.67 -36.86 9.62
N SER A 89 -15.44 -35.65 10.14
CA SER A 89 -14.49 -35.37 11.22
C SER A 89 -14.97 -34.27 12.17
N PHE A 90 -14.38 -34.23 13.37
CA PHE A 90 -14.64 -33.14 14.32
C PHE A 90 -14.17 -31.78 13.77
N MET A 91 -13.09 -31.75 12.98
CA MET A 91 -12.61 -30.53 12.33
C MET A 91 -13.64 -30.00 11.31
N GLU A 92 -14.25 -30.87 10.51
CA GLU A 92 -15.35 -30.50 9.60
C GLU A 92 -16.56 -29.95 10.36
N PHE A 93 -16.94 -30.57 11.48
CA PHE A 93 -18.01 -30.06 12.36
C PHE A 93 -17.72 -28.64 12.87
N LEU A 94 -16.48 -28.36 13.32
CA LEU A 94 -16.10 -27.03 13.79
C LEU A 94 -16.14 -25.97 12.68
N CYS A 95 -15.76 -26.34 11.44
CA CYS A 95 -15.90 -25.46 10.27
C CYS A 95 -17.38 -25.14 9.99
N LEU A 96 -18.25 -26.16 10.01
CA LEU A 96 -19.69 -25.96 9.81
C LEU A 96 -20.30 -25.04 10.87
N LEU A 97 -19.86 -25.14 12.13
CA LEU A 97 -20.28 -24.22 13.19
C LEU A 97 -19.81 -22.78 12.91
N ARG A 98 -18.59 -22.59 12.40
CA ARG A 98 -18.08 -21.26 12.07
C ARG A 98 -18.83 -20.61 10.90
N GLU A 99 -19.20 -21.40 9.89
CA GLU A 99 -19.85 -20.90 8.66
C GLU A 99 -21.35 -20.66 8.83
N ASN A 100 -22.04 -21.55 9.56
CA ASN A 100 -23.51 -21.59 9.55
C ASN A 100 -24.18 -21.08 10.84
N CYS A 101 -23.45 -20.92 11.95
CA CYS A 101 -24.03 -20.42 13.19
C CYS A 101 -24.04 -18.88 13.22
N GLN A 102 -25.21 -18.30 13.54
CA GLN A 102 -25.36 -16.87 13.79
C GLN A 102 -24.86 -16.44 15.18
N ASP A 103 -24.62 -17.41 16.07
CA ASP A 103 -24.10 -17.16 17.42
C ASP A 103 -22.58 -16.96 17.37
N GLU A 104 -22.16 -15.73 17.64
CA GLU A 104 -20.76 -15.33 17.62
C GLU A 104 -19.92 -16.02 18.71
N GLU A 105 -20.52 -16.42 19.85
CA GLU A 105 -19.80 -17.14 20.91
C GLU A 105 -19.48 -18.57 20.48
N LEU A 106 -20.46 -19.24 19.84
CA LEU A 106 -20.25 -20.57 19.26
C LEU A 106 -19.20 -20.54 18.16
N ALA A 107 -19.23 -19.51 17.30
CA ALA A 107 -18.22 -19.30 16.27
C ALA A 107 -16.82 -19.08 16.89
N LEU A 108 -16.69 -18.22 17.91
CA LEU A 108 -15.40 -18.01 18.59
C LEU A 108 -14.88 -19.29 19.27
N GLY A 109 -15.77 -20.05 19.90
CA GLY A 109 -15.46 -21.33 20.51
C GLY A 109 -14.97 -22.36 19.48
N SER A 110 -15.60 -22.41 18.31
CA SER A 110 -15.22 -23.35 17.24
C SER A 110 -13.85 -23.01 16.64
N VAL A 111 -13.60 -21.74 16.33
CA VAL A 111 -12.30 -21.25 15.80
C VAL A 111 -11.19 -21.48 16.81
N SER A 112 -11.45 -21.25 18.10
CA SER A 112 -10.49 -21.51 19.16
C SER A 112 -10.12 -23.00 19.26
N CYS A 113 -11.09 -23.89 19.09
CA CYS A 113 -10.85 -25.34 19.03
C CYS A 113 -10.02 -25.71 17.79
N LEU A 114 -10.39 -25.20 16.61
CA LEU A 114 -9.67 -25.41 15.36
C LEU A 114 -8.21 -24.97 15.49
N HIS A 115 -7.98 -23.76 16.02
CA HIS A 115 -6.63 -23.24 16.25
C HIS A 115 -5.83 -24.15 17.19
N GLY A 116 -6.43 -24.60 18.29
CA GLY A 116 -5.78 -25.55 19.20
C GLY A 116 -5.41 -26.87 18.51
N LEU A 117 -6.34 -27.44 17.73
CA LEU A 117 -6.14 -28.71 17.03
C LEU A 117 -5.02 -28.58 15.99
N THR A 118 -5.11 -27.59 15.11
CA THR A 118 -4.10 -27.34 14.07
C THR A 118 -2.72 -27.14 14.68
N ARG A 119 -2.61 -26.34 15.74
CA ARG A 119 -1.33 -26.11 16.42
C ARG A 119 -0.76 -27.38 17.05
N THR A 120 -1.63 -28.20 17.65
CA THR A 120 -1.23 -29.50 18.22
C THR A 120 -0.69 -30.43 17.14
N ILE A 121 -1.37 -30.51 15.98
CA ILE A 121 -0.96 -31.34 14.85
C ILE A 121 0.41 -30.89 14.31
N VAL A 122 0.59 -29.58 14.09
CA VAL A 122 1.87 -29.00 13.63
C VAL A 122 3.00 -29.30 14.63
N SER A 123 2.72 -29.19 15.93
CA SER A 123 3.71 -29.48 16.99
C SER A 123 4.11 -30.95 17.01
N ILE A 124 3.14 -31.86 16.89
CA ILE A 124 3.38 -33.31 16.82
C ILE A 124 4.25 -33.64 15.60
N GLN A 125 3.90 -33.09 14.43
CA GLN A 125 4.66 -33.32 13.21
C GLN A 125 6.12 -32.85 13.36
N THR A 126 6.31 -31.62 13.85
CA THR A 126 7.65 -31.03 14.05
C THR A 126 8.52 -31.90 14.96
N LEU A 127 7.94 -32.42 16.05
CA LEU A 127 8.63 -33.31 16.99
C LEU A 127 8.95 -34.67 16.35
N ILE A 128 8.05 -35.23 15.55
CA ILE A 128 8.27 -36.50 14.84
C ILE A 128 9.38 -36.34 13.77
N GLU A 129 9.36 -35.26 13.00
CA GLU A 129 10.38 -34.97 11.98
C GLU A 129 11.76 -34.72 12.61
N SER A 130 11.81 -33.94 13.70
CA SER A 130 13.03 -33.71 14.49
C SER A 130 13.60 -35.01 15.08
N ALA A 131 12.74 -35.94 15.51
CA ALA A 131 13.18 -37.25 15.97
C ALA A 131 13.71 -38.12 14.81
N ARG A 132 13.08 -38.07 13.63
CA ARG A 132 13.51 -38.82 12.45
C ARG A 132 14.83 -38.33 11.87
N SER A 133 15.08 -37.02 11.84
CA SER A 133 16.34 -36.47 11.32
C SER A 133 17.56 -36.85 12.16
N LYS A 134 17.35 -37.24 13.42
CA LYS A 134 18.38 -37.72 14.35
C LYS A 134 18.59 -39.25 14.30
N MET A 135 17.80 -40.00 13.53
CA MET A 135 17.89 -41.46 13.42
C MET A 135 18.37 -41.88 12.03
N GLU A 136 19.47 -42.64 11.94
CA GLU A 136 19.82 -43.37 10.71
C GLU A 136 18.89 -44.59 10.55
N THR A 137 17.92 -44.48 9.65
CA THR A 137 16.96 -45.51 9.18
C THR A 137 16.20 -46.32 10.24
N PRO A 138 14.85 -46.21 10.32
CA PRO A 138 14.07 -47.15 11.13
C PRO A 138 13.93 -48.49 10.41
N GLN A 139 14.61 -49.52 10.92
CA GLN A 139 14.28 -50.91 10.59
C GLN A 139 12.86 -51.24 11.08
N GLY A 140 12.15 -51.97 10.22
CA GLY A 140 10.73 -52.22 10.33
C GLY A 140 10.29 -52.90 11.61
N SER A 141 9.13 -52.46 12.09
CA SER A 141 8.25 -53.28 12.91
C SER A 141 6.82 -53.10 12.40
N GLU A 142 6.15 -54.22 12.15
CA GLU A 142 4.73 -54.29 11.82
C GLU A 142 3.92 -53.49 12.85
N SER A 143 3.06 -52.57 12.42
CA SER A 143 2.12 -51.93 13.35
C SER A 143 0.79 -51.57 12.70
N ILE A 144 -0.24 -51.68 13.53
CA ILE A 144 -1.67 -51.45 13.38
C ILE A 144 -1.99 -50.22 12.51
N ARG A 145 -3.15 -50.24 11.80
CA ARG A 145 -3.66 -49.21 10.86
C ARG A 145 -3.40 -47.76 11.31
N GLU A 146 -3.63 -47.43 12.58
CA GLU A 146 -3.40 -46.09 13.17
C GLU A 146 -1.91 -45.72 13.26
N GLY A 147 -1.03 -46.69 13.51
CA GLY A 147 0.42 -46.52 13.49
C GLY A 147 0.97 -46.29 12.09
N SER A 148 0.32 -46.82 11.04
CA SER A 148 0.71 -46.55 9.64
C SER A 148 0.41 -45.11 9.20
N VAL A 149 -0.68 -44.52 9.68
CA VAL A 149 -1.04 -43.11 9.45
C VAL A 149 -0.05 -42.18 10.16
N LEU A 150 0.27 -42.49 11.42
CA LEU A 150 1.29 -41.74 12.17
C LEU A 150 2.69 -41.90 11.54
N ALA A 151 3.01 -43.06 10.98
CA ALA A 151 4.27 -43.32 10.29
C ALA A 151 4.39 -42.56 8.96
N LYS A 152 3.31 -42.39 8.20
CA LYS A 152 3.31 -41.57 6.99
C LYS A 152 3.32 -40.07 7.30
N GLY A 153 2.67 -39.67 8.39
CA GLY A 153 2.59 -38.29 8.87
C GLY A 153 1.13 -37.85 8.99
N ILE A 154 0.77 -37.23 10.12
CA ILE A 154 -0.62 -36.79 10.35
C ILE A 154 -1.01 -35.74 9.30
N LEU A 155 -0.12 -34.78 9.02
CA LEU A 155 -0.37 -33.72 8.04
C LEU A 155 -0.59 -34.25 6.61
N THR A 156 0.18 -35.27 6.19
CA THR A 156 0.09 -35.81 4.83
C THR A 156 -1.23 -36.54 4.60
N GLU A 157 -1.70 -37.27 5.60
CA GLU A 157 -2.91 -38.10 5.50
C GLU A 157 -4.19 -37.30 5.77
N SER A 158 -4.09 -36.18 6.51
CA SER A 158 -5.19 -35.24 6.79
C SER A 158 -5.18 -33.98 5.92
N LEU A 159 -4.45 -33.99 4.81
CA LEU A 159 -4.28 -32.81 3.95
C LEU A 159 -5.62 -32.31 3.38
N GLY A 160 -6.59 -33.21 3.16
CA GLY A 160 -7.94 -32.87 2.70
C GLY A 160 -8.66 -31.89 3.64
N ASP A 161 -8.79 -32.26 4.92
CA ASP A 161 -9.41 -31.41 5.95
C ASP A 161 -8.65 -30.10 6.14
N LEU A 162 -7.32 -30.16 6.20
CA LEU A 162 -6.49 -28.96 6.38
C LEU A 162 -6.61 -27.99 5.20
N THR A 163 -6.71 -28.50 3.97
CA THR A 163 -6.93 -27.67 2.77
C THR A 163 -8.32 -27.05 2.79
N SER A 164 -9.34 -27.80 3.20
CA SER A 164 -10.72 -27.30 3.33
C SER A 164 -10.81 -26.18 4.36
N VAL A 165 -10.27 -26.42 5.56
CA VAL A 165 -10.18 -25.42 6.64
C VAL A 165 -9.42 -24.19 6.16
N TRP A 166 -8.24 -24.36 5.55
CA TRP A 166 -7.49 -23.24 4.99
C TRP A 166 -8.34 -22.43 4.01
N SER A 167 -8.99 -23.07 3.03
CA SER A 167 -9.78 -22.36 2.02
C SER A 167 -10.97 -21.58 2.60
N SER A 168 -11.72 -22.17 3.53
CA SER A 168 -12.87 -21.53 4.18
C SER A 168 -12.48 -20.28 4.97
N PHE A 169 -11.43 -20.41 5.80
CA PHE A 169 -10.96 -19.30 6.62
C PHE A 169 -10.24 -18.23 5.80
N ARG A 170 -9.54 -18.64 4.72
CA ARG A 170 -8.91 -17.75 3.75
C ARG A 170 -9.95 -16.82 3.13
N ASP A 171 -11.09 -17.36 2.72
CA ASP A 171 -12.19 -16.61 2.11
C ASP A 171 -12.89 -15.72 3.16
N SER A 172 -13.06 -16.23 4.38
CA SER A 172 -13.63 -15.46 5.51
C SER A 172 -12.77 -14.23 5.83
N VAL A 173 -11.46 -14.40 6.02
CA VAL A 173 -10.52 -13.30 6.28
C VAL A 173 -10.47 -12.32 5.10
N ALA A 174 -10.49 -12.83 3.86
CA ALA A 174 -10.52 -12.00 2.66
C ALA A 174 -11.79 -11.14 2.55
N SER A 175 -12.91 -11.59 3.12
CA SER A 175 -14.16 -10.84 3.15
C SER A 175 -14.24 -9.81 4.29
N GLU A 176 -13.52 -10.02 5.39
CA GLU A 176 -13.65 -9.21 6.60
C GLU A 176 -12.59 -8.10 6.74
N TRP A 177 -11.41 -8.19 6.10
CA TRP A 177 -10.40 -7.12 6.19
C TRP A 177 -10.88 -5.71 5.75
N PRO A 178 -11.81 -5.53 4.79
CA PRO A 178 -12.28 -4.19 4.41
C PRO A 178 -13.04 -3.46 5.53
N ILE A 179 -13.64 -4.22 6.45
CA ILE A 179 -14.33 -3.67 7.63
C ILE A 179 -13.31 -2.96 8.52
N MET A 180 -12.11 -3.53 8.60
CA MET A 180 -11.04 -2.99 9.44
C MET A 180 -10.52 -1.65 8.92
N GLN A 181 -10.37 -1.53 7.59
CA GLN A 181 -10.06 -0.24 6.96
C GLN A 181 -11.12 0.81 7.26
N SER A 182 -12.40 0.42 7.29
CA SER A 182 -13.50 1.34 7.62
C SER A 182 -13.42 1.87 9.06
N ILE A 183 -12.87 1.08 10.00
CA ILE A 183 -12.65 1.51 11.39
C ILE A 183 -11.49 2.50 11.47
N GLU A 184 -10.38 2.26 10.78
CA GLU A 184 -9.17 3.11 10.81
C GLU A 184 -9.35 4.47 10.13
N ILE A 185 -10.21 4.58 9.11
CA ILE A 185 -10.47 5.83 8.36
C ILE A 185 -11.17 6.91 9.22
N HIS A 186 -11.69 6.56 10.41
CA HIS A 186 -12.22 7.56 11.34
C HIS A 186 -11.07 8.33 12.00
N LYS A 187 -10.68 9.45 11.35
CA LYS A 187 -9.51 10.34 11.60
C LYS A 187 -9.41 11.00 12.99
N ARG A 188 -10.00 10.43 14.04
CA ARG A 188 -9.68 10.80 15.43
C ARG A 188 -9.01 9.61 16.07
N GLY A 189 -7.68 9.73 16.21
CA GLY A 189 -6.86 8.80 16.96
C GLY A 189 -7.59 8.37 18.23
N GLY A 190 -7.71 7.05 18.41
CA GLY A 190 -8.21 6.49 19.65
C GLY A 190 -7.42 7.09 20.81
N LEU A 191 -8.14 7.50 21.85
CA LEU A 191 -7.53 7.89 23.12
C LEU A 191 -6.57 6.78 23.60
N ALA A 192 -5.54 7.21 24.32
CA ALA A 192 -4.45 6.37 24.81
C ALA A 192 -4.90 4.97 25.28
N PRO A 193 -4.07 3.93 25.07
CA PRO A 193 -4.33 2.59 25.59
C PRO A 193 -4.69 2.68 27.09
N GLY A 194 -5.92 2.30 27.44
CA GLY A 194 -6.39 2.27 28.83
C GLY A 194 -7.51 3.24 29.21
N VAL A 195 -7.98 4.11 28.31
CA VAL A 195 -9.17 4.95 28.58
C VAL A 195 -10.34 4.42 27.73
N GLY A 196 -11.16 3.56 28.34
CA GLY A 196 -12.21 2.76 27.69
C GLY A 196 -13.42 3.51 27.11
N LEU A 197 -13.20 4.54 26.30
CA LEU A 197 -14.25 5.32 25.63
C LEU A 197 -13.88 5.53 24.14
N GLY A 198 -13.98 4.46 23.36
CA GLY A 198 -13.84 4.44 21.90
C GLY A 198 -14.70 3.34 21.26
N TRP A 199 -15.97 3.24 21.69
CA TRP A 199 -16.88 2.13 21.35
C TRP A 199 -18.07 2.57 20.46
N GLY A 200 -17.99 3.73 19.81
CA GLY A 200 -19.15 4.42 19.22
C GLY A 200 -19.22 4.46 17.69
N ALA A 201 -18.69 3.47 16.97
CA ALA A 201 -18.97 3.32 15.54
C ALA A 201 -20.14 2.34 15.33
N ASN A 202 -21.02 2.61 14.37
CA ASN A 202 -22.05 1.66 13.93
C ASN A 202 -21.35 0.45 13.27
N GLY A 203 -20.94 -0.53 14.09
CA GLY A 203 -20.08 -1.66 13.73
C GLY A 203 -19.17 -2.14 14.87
N GLY A 204 -19.02 -1.34 15.93
CA GLY A 204 -18.16 -1.61 17.08
C GLY A 204 -16.66 -1.42 16.76
N GLY A 205 -15.87 -1.03 17.77
CA GLY A 205 -14.42 -0.86 17.62
C GLY A 205 -13.67 -2.20 17.55
N PHE A 206 -12.34 -2.17 17.73
CA PHE A 206 -11.46 -3.36 17.80
C PHE A 206 -11.93 -4.50 18.72
N TRP A 207 -12.88 -4.23 19.63
CA TRP A 207 -13.40 -5.16 20.63
C TRP A 207 -14.83 -5.64 20.32
N SER A 208 -15.37 -5.35 19.13
CA SER A 208 -16.63 -5.96 18.69
C SER A 208 -16.43 -7.45 18.46
N THR A 209 -17.46 -8.26 18.72
CA THR A 209 -17.34 -9.72 18.55
C THR A 209 -16.99 -10.09 17.12
N ARG A 210 -17.52 -9.34 16.13
CA ARG A 210 -17.17 -9.52 14.71
C ARG A 210 -15.68 -9.31 14.43
N VAL A 211 -15.08 -8.25 14.97
CA VAL A 211 -13.64 -8.00 14.81
C VAL A 211 -12.81 -9.04 15.58
N LEU A 212 -13.24 -9.42 16.79
CA LEU A 212 -12.60 -10.49 17.56
C LEU A 212 -12.64 -11.83 16.83
N LEU A 213 -13.74 -12.14 16.15
CA LEU A 213 -13.89 -13.35 15.35
C LEU A 213 -12.98 -13.30 14.12
N ALA A 214 -12.92 -12.18 13.41
CA ALA A 214 -11.99 -11.99 12.31
C ALA A 214 -10.51 -12.12 12.76
N GLN A 215 -10.16 -11.59 13.94
CA GLN A 215 -8.84 -11.76 14.55
C GLN A 215 -8.54 -13.22 14.92
N ALA A 216 -9.53 -13.95 15.43
CA ALA A 216 -9.40 -15.38 15.71
C ALA A 216 -9.20 -16.19 14.42
N ASP A 217 -9.95 -15.86 13.36
CA ASP A 217 -9.81 -16.48 12.03
C ASP A 217 -8.40 -16.23 11.45
N ALA A 218 -7.91 -14.99 11.53
CA ALA A 218 -6.55 -14.62 11.15
C ALA A 218 -5.50 -15.38 11.99
N GLY A 219 -5.73 -15.51 13.30
CA GLY A 219 -4.89 -16.31 14.18
C GLY A 219 -4.80 -17.77 13.75
N LEU A 220 -5.92 -18.38 13.35
CA LEU A 220 -5.95 -19.74 12.80
C LEU A 220 -5.18 -19.84 11.47
N LEU A 221 -5.43 -18.93 10.52
CA LEU A 221 -4.73 -18.91 9.23
C LEU A 221 -3.21 -18.80 9.39
N SER A 222 -2.73 -18.07 10.39
CA SER A 222 -1.28 -17.92 10.62
C SER A 222 -0.55 -19.26 10.82
N LEU A 223 -1.23 -20.30 11.30
CA LEU A 223 -0.66 -21.63 11.50
C LEU A 223 -0.40 -22.36 10.18
N PHE A 224 -1.06 -21.97 9.09
CA PHE A 224 -0.98 -22.62 7.79
C PHE A 224 0.06 -22.00 6.85
N LEU A 225 0.56 -20.80 7.15
CA LEU A 225 1.53 -20.10 6.28
C LEU A 225 2.78 -20.95 6.01
N HIS A 226 3.29 -21.65 7.02
CA HIS A 226 4.52 -22.44 6.93
C HIS A 226 4.30 -23.93 6.65
N ILE A 227 3.06 -24.36 6.38
CA ILE A 227 2.79 -25.76 6.00
C ILE A 227 3.10 -25.94 4.51
N SER A 228 4.28 -26.48 4.21
CA SER A 228 4.82 -26.66 2.84
C SER A 228 4.04 -27.68 2.00
N GLN A 229 3.41 -28.67 2.62
CA GLN A 229 2.57 -29.69 1.94
C GLN A 229 1.34 -29.09 1.26
N LEU A 230 0.95 -27.87 1.67
CA LEU A 230 -0.14 -27.14 1.04
C LEU A 230 0.27 -26.58 -0.34
N ASP A 231 1.58 -26.39 -0.59
CA ASP A 231 2.12 -25.80 -1.82
C ASP A 231 2.34 -26.84 -2.95
N SER A 232 2.48 -28.13 -2.62
CA SER A 232 2.95 -29.17 -3.55
C SER A 232 1.88 -29.80 -4.47
N ARG A 233 0.60 -29.43 -4.34
CA ARG A 233 -0.50 -30.19 -4.97
C ARG A 233 -0.86 -29.77 -6.40
N ASN A 234 -0.36 -28.66 -6.97
CA ASN A 234 -0.80 -28.22 -8.29
C ASN A 234 0.30 -27.59 -9.18
N ASP A 235 0.19 -27.82 -10.49
CA ASP A 235 0.71 -27.02 -11.62
C ASP A 235 0.26 -25.52 -11.59
N ARG A 236 -0.35 -25.08 -10.48
CA ARG A 236 -0.85 -23.73 -10.12
C ARG A 236 -0.07 -23.13 -8.94
N GLY A 237 1.22 -23.47 -8.78
CA GLY A 237 2.04 -23.00 -7.65
C GLY A 237 2.01 -21.48 -7.43
N SER A 238 1.91 -20.69 -8.51
CA SER A 238 1.81 -19.23 -8.45
C SER A 238 0.54 -18.72 -7.78
N VAL A 239 -0.63 -19.24 -8.19
CA VAL A 239 -1.94 -18.80 -7.69
C VAL A 239 -2.06 -19.11 -6.20
N PHE A 240 -1.62 -20.31 -5.80
CA PHE A 240 -1.70 -20.73 -4.40
C PHE A 240 -0.77 -19.92 -3.48
N LEU A 241 0.45 -19.65 -3.95
CA LEU A 241 1.38 -18.79 -3.22
C LEU A 241 0.80 -17.37 -3.07
N MET A 242 0.19 -16.84 -4.14
CA MET A 242 -0.45 -15.52 -4.11
C MET A 242 -1.64 -15.46 -3.16
N ASP A 243 -2.45 -16.51 -3.08
CA ASP A 243 -3.52 -16.61 -2.09
C ASP A 243 -2.96 -16.57 -0.67
N LYS A 244 -1.89 -17.34 -0.37
CA LYS A 244 -1.20 -17.27 0.93
C LYS A 244 -0.64 -15.88 1.23
N MET A 245 -0.04 -15.21 0.24
CA MET A 245 0.46 -13.84 0.41
C MET A 245 -0.67 -12.85 0.69
N ASN A 246 -1.75 -12.88 -0.09
CA ASN A 246 -2.92 -12.02 0.11
C ASN A 246 -3.56 -12.28 1.48
N SER A 247 -3.64 -13.54 1.92
CA SER A 247 -4.07 -13.87 3.28
C SER A 247 -3.13 -13.32 4.33
N ALA A 248 -1.81 -13.42 4.16
CA ALA A 248 -0.85 -12.83 5.09
C ALA A 248 -0.98 -11.31 5.20
N LEU A 249 -1.16 -10.62 4.08
CA LEU A 249 -1.42 -9.18 4.07
C LEU A 249 -2.77 -8.84 4.71
N ALA A 250 -3.82 -9.61 4.44
CA ALA A 250 -5.14 -9.43 5.07
C ALA A 250 -5.09 -9.67 6.59
N MET A 251 -4.31 -10.66 7.05
CA MET A 251 -4.08 -10.89 8.48
C MET A 251 -3.42 -9.68 9.14
N CYS A 252 -2.44 -9.05 8.49
CA CYS A 252 -1.83 -7.81 8.99
C CYS A 252 -2.85 -6.68 9.14
N LEU A 253 -3.81 -6.58 8.22
CA LEU A 253 -4.87 -5.56 8.29
C LEU A 253 -5.88 -5.83 9.40
N ILE A 254 -6.15 -7.10 9.74
CA ILE A 254 -7.12 -7.49 10.79
C ILE A 254 -6.50 -7.47 12.19
N ALA A 255 -5.17 -7.60 12.28
CA ALA A 255 -4.43 -7.73 13.54
C ALA A 255 -4.79 -6.62 14.55
N GLY A 256 -5.09 -7.03 15.78
CA GLY A 256 -5.36 -6.10 16.88
C GLY A 256 -4.08 -5.52 17.48
N PRO A 257 -4.19 -4.53 18.39
CA PRO A 257 -3.03 -3.88 19.02
C PRO A 257 -2.11 -4.81 19.81
N ARG A 258 -2.57 -6.02 20.14
CA ARG A 258 -1.79 -7.04 20.88
C ARG A 258 -1.17 -8.10 19.95
N ASP A 259 -1.57 -8.14 18.69
CA ASP A 259 -1.25 -9.21 17.75
C ASP A 259 0.05 -8.95 16.98
N HIS A 260 1.01 -8.27 17.59
CA HIS A 260 2.33 -8.02 16.98
C HIS A 260 3.03 -9.30 16.50
N LEU A 261 2.86 -10.42 17.22
CA LEU A 261 3.40 -11.74 16.82
C LEU A 261 2.69 -12.32 15.59
N LEU A 262 1.41 -12.00 15.38
CA LEU A 262 0.67 -12.41 14.18
C LEU A 262 1.22 -11.66 12.97
N VAL A 263 1.38 -10.34 13.11
CA VAL A 263 1.97 -9.47 12.07
C VAL A 263 3.40 -9.90 11.77
N GLU A 264 4.20 -10.20 12.80
CA GLU A 264 5.57 -10.69 12.63
C GLU A 264 5.63 -11.97 11.79
N LYS A 265 4.80 -12.97 12.10
CA LYS A 265 4.73 -14.22 11.32
C LYS A 265 4.27 -14.01 9.89
N ALA A 266 3.26 -13.16 9.70
CA ALA A 266 2.75 -12.85 8.37
C ALA A 266 3.82 -12.14 7.52
N LEU A 267 4.55 -11.18 8.09
CA LEU A 267 5.64 -10.48 7.41
C LEU A 267 6.85 -11.40 7.17
N ASP A 268 7.21 -12.26 8.12
CA ASP A 268 8.29 -13.25 7.93
C ASP A 268 8.00 -14.19 6.76
N TYR A 269 6.72 -14.54 6.53
CA TYR A 269 6.30 -15.29 5.35
C TYR A 269 6.39 -14.43 4.07
N VAL A 270 5.75 -13.26 4.05
CA VAL A 270 5.65 -12.39 2.85
C VAL A 270 7.01 -11.86 2.40
N LEU A 271 7.92 -11.62 3.33
CA LEU A 271 9.29 -11.17 3.06
C LEU A 271 10.27 -12.33 2.94
N GLY A 272 9.79 -13.57 2.95
CA GLY A 272 10.61 -14.77 2.83
C GLY A 272 11.25 -14.91 1.43
N PRO A 273 12.45 -15.52 1.32
CA PRO A 273 13.16 -15.63 0.04
C PRO A 273 12.34 -16.26 -1.09
N HIS A 274 11.59 -17.33 -0.77
CA HIS A 274 10.68 -18.01 -1.70
C HIS A 274 9.59 -17.10 -2.28
N VAL A 275 9.04 -16.17 -1.48
CA VAL A 275 8.07 -15.18 -1.96
C VAL A 275 8.77 -14.14 -2.84
N LEU A 276 9.95 -13.65 -2.42
CA LEU A 276 10.71 -12.67 -3.20
C LEU A 276 11.12 -13.23 -4.57
N GLU A 277 11.52 -14.50 -4.65
CA GLU A 277 11.80 -15.20 -5.90
C GLU A 277 10.56 -15.28 -6.80
N HIS A 278 9.39 -15.58 -6.23
CA HIS A 278 8.13 -15.57 -6.97
C HIS A 278 7.78 -14.18 -7.51
N LEU A 279 7.95 -13.14 -6.70
CA LEU A 279 7.74 -11.75 -7.11
C LEU A 279 8.67 -11.35 -8.26
N ALA A 280 9.93 -11.80 -8.26
CA ALA A 280 10.83 -11.60 -9.38
C ALA A 280 10.33 -12.28 -10.66
N CYS A 281 9.74 -13.48 -10.55
CA CYS A 281 9.10 -14.14 -11.69
C CYS A 281 7.91 -13.33 -12.23
N CYS A 282 7.08 -12.75 -11.35
CA CYS A 282 5.96 -11.88 -11.74
C CYS A 282 6.44 -10.62 -12.48
N ILE A 283 7.47 -9.96 -11.95
CA ILE A 283 8.13 -8.80 -12.58
C ILE A 283 8.61 -9.17 -13.99
N ASN A 284 9.33 -10.28 -14.13
CA ASN A 284 9.88 -10.74 -15.41
C ASN A 284 8.82 -11.20 -16.41
N SER A 285 7.64 -11.61 -15.93
CA SER A 285 6.51 -11.98 -16.79
C SER A 285 5.82 -10.75 -17.39
N ASN A 286 5.93 -9.59 -16.72
CA ASN A 286 5.40 -8.30 -17.17
C ASN A 286 6.36 -7.60 -18.18
N LYS A 287 6.77 -8.33 -19.23
CA LYS A 287 7.68 -7.84 -20.28
C LYS A 287 7.15 -6.65 -21.10
N ARG A 288 5.87 -6.29 -20.96
CA ARG A 288 5.27 -5.15 -21.69
C ARG A 288 5.75 -3.79 -21.18
N THR A 289 6.26 -3.71 -19.95
CA THR A 289 6.56 -2.42 -19.29
C THR A 289 7.97 -2.37 -18.71
N ILE A 290 8.58 -3.52 -18.38
CA ILE A 290 9.94 -3.59 -17.80
C ILE A 290 10.92 -4.02 -18.88
N THR A 291 11.82 -3.10 -19.27
CA THR A 291 12.76 -3.30 -20.40
C THR A 291 14.00 -4.12 -20.05
N SER A 292 14.27 -4.35 -18.76
CA SER A 292 15.39 -5.15 -18.28
C SER A 292 14.93 -6.48 -17.68
N GLU A 293 15.54 -7.60 -18.10
CA GLU A 293 15.41 -8.87 -17.39
C GLU A 293 15.99 -8.73 -15.98
N TRP A 294 15.14 -8.83 -14.96
CA TRP A 294 15.59 -8.85 -13.57
C TRP A 294 16.26 -10.19 -13.28
N LYS A 295 17.56 -10.17 -12.99
CA LYS A 295 18.34 -11.35 -12.61
C LYS A 295 18.91 -11.12 -11.22
N CYS A 296 18.27 -11.70 -10.21
CA CYS A 296 18.82 -11.85 -8.86
C CYS A 296 19.29 -13.28 -8.68
N SER A 297 20.38 -13.46 -7.94
CA SER A 297 20.79 -14.77 -7.43
C SER A 297 19.98 -15.14 -6.19
N GLU A 298 19.97 -16.42 -5.81
CA GLU A 298 19.29 -16.90 -4.59
C GLU A 298 19.80 -16.15 -3.33
N GLY A 299 21.11 -15.88 -3.27
CA GLY A 299 21.71 -15.11 -2.16
C GLY A 299 21.27 -13.65 -2.08
N ASP A 300 20.81 -13.06 -3.19
CA ASP A 300 20.28 -11.69 -3.20
C ASP A 300 18.90 -11.64 -2.54
N TYR A 301 18.04 -12.64 -2.78
CA TYR A 301 16.72 -12.73 -2.11
C TYR A 301 16.87 -12.94 -0.60
N ASP A 302 17.84 -13.75 -0.16
CA ASP A 302 18.15 -13.88 1.26
C ASP A 302 18.60 -12.56 1.89
N ARG A 303 19.44 -11.79 1.18
CA ARG A 303 19.90 -10.49 1.65
C ARG A 303 18.74 -9.51 1.76
N MET A 304 17.89 -9.42 0.73
CA MET A 304 16.71 -8.56 0.72
C MET A 304 15.72 -8.94 1.82
N SER A 305 15.46 -10.24 2.00
CA SER A 305 14.62 -10.77 3.07
C SER A 305 15.13 -10.31 4.44
N LYS A 306 16.43 -10.49 4.71
CA LYS A 306 17.05 -10.06 5.98
C LYS A 306 16.93 -8.55 6.22
N VAL A 307 17.21 -7.75 5.18
CA VAL A 307 17.16 -6.28 5.27
C VAL A 307 15.73 -5.80 5.54
N LEU A 308 14.75 -6.26 4.76
CA LEU A 308 13.35 -5.88 4.92
C LEU A 308 12.81 -6.33 6.28
N THR A 309 13.00 -7.61 6.63
CA THR A 309 12.50 -8.17 7.89
C THR A 309 13.14 -7.48 9.11
N SER A 310 14.45 -7.23 9.09
CA SER A 310 15.14 -6.49 10.16
C SER A 310 14.57 -5.08 10.33
N HIS A 311 14.41 -4.36 9.21
CA HIS A 311 13.85 -3.01 9.22
C HIS A 311 12.40 -3.01 9.76
N PHE A 312 11.55 -3.91 9.28
CA PHE A 312 10.17 -4.03 9.77
C PHE A 312 10.10 -4.33 11.27
N LYS A 313 10.88 -5.30 11.76
CA LYS A 313 10.90 -5.66 13.19
C LYS A 313 11.39 -4.50 14.05
N ARG A 314 12.49 -3.84 13.67
CA ARG A 314 13.10 -2.74 14.45
C ARG A 314 12.28 -1.45 14.42
N ARG A 315 11.75 -1.07 13.25
CA ARG A 315 11.12 0.25 13.06
C ARG A 315 9.62 0.24 13.36
N TRP A 316 8.93 -0.85 13.06
CA TRP A 316 7.46 -0.90 13.07
C TRP A 316 6.88 -1.76 14.21
N LEU A 317 7.52 -2.89 14.55
CA LEU A 317 6.98 -3.81 15.56
C LEU A 317 7.57 -3.60 16.97
N HIS A 318 8.73 -2.97 17.09
CA HIS A 318 9.31 -2.69 18.40
C HIS A 318 8.58 -1.55 19.11
N PRO A 319 8.24 -1.71 20.41
CA PRO A 319 7.70 -0.62 21.21
C PRO A 319 8.68 0.55 21.19
N LYS A 320 8.21 1.73 20.76
CA LYS A 320 9.01 2.96 20.83
C LYS A 320 9.41 3.20 22.28
N ARG A 321 10.70 3.06 22.60
CA ARG A 321 11.21 3.42 23.92
C ARG A 321 11.06 4.94 24.06
N LYS A 322 10.41 5.39 25.13
CA LYS A 322 10.51 6.80 25.53
C LYS A 322 11.98 7.03 25.89
N SER A 323 12.61 8.02 25.26
CA SER A 323 13.90 8.53 25.72
C SER A 323 13.74 8.94 27.19
N GLU A 324 14.55 8.37 28.07
CA GLU A 324 14.61 8.83 29.45
C GLU A 324 15.19 10.25 29.42
N SER A 325 14.40 11.23 29.88
CA SER A 325 14.94 12.56 30.13
C SER A 325 16.03 12.43 31.18
N GLU A 326 17.27 12.74 30.82
CA GLU A 326 18.37 12.84 31.77
C GLU A 326 17.98 13.78 32.91
N ASN A 327 17.86 13.20 34.11
CA ASN A 327 17.57 13.94 35.32
C ASN A 327 18.84 14.70 35.76
N GLY A 328 18.77 16.03 35.70
CA GLY A 328 19.39 16.87 36.74
C GLY A 328 20.19 18.08 36.27
N SER A 329 19.55 19.25 36.21
CA SER A 329 19.97 20.49 36.91
C SER A 329 19.31 21.74 36.33
N ASN A 330 18.38 22.31 37.10
CA ASN A 330 17.76 23.64 37.02
C ASN A 330 18.38 24.68 36.07
N ARG A 331 17.56 25.18 35.13
CA ARG A 331 17.28 26.63 34.97
C ARG A 331 16.09 26.89 34.05
N THR A 332 15.21 27.75 34.54
CA THR A 332 14.06 28.35 33.88
C THR A 332 14.38 28.91 32.49
N LYS A 333 13.60 28.51 31.47
CA LYS A 333 13.25 29.36 30.31
C LYS A 333 12.02 28.81 29.57
N LYS A 334 11.16 29.77 29.22
CA LYS A 334 9.87 29.65 28.54
C LYS A 334 10.10 29.55 27.02
N GLY A 335 9.33 28.71 26.33
CA GLY A 335 9.08 28.81 24.89
C GLY A 335 10.00 28.01 23.97
N ALA A 336 9.56 26.81 23.59
CA ALA A 336 9.64 26.20 22.26
C ALA A 336 9.22 24.73 22.41
N VAL A 337 8.08 24.34 21.87
CA VAL A 337 7.79 22.92 21.61
C VAL A 337 8.66 22.56 20.41
N GLY A 338 9.90 22.19 20.69
CA GLY A 338 10.81 21.63 19.70
C GLY A 338 10.28 20.27 19.30
N LEU A 339 9.90 20.14 18.03
CA LEU A 339 9.82 18.84 17.37
C LEU A 339 11.19 18.17 17.56
N GLU A 340 11.18 16.90 17.97
CA GLU A 340 12.39 16.07 17.94
C GLU A 340 12.90 16.02 16.50
N THR A 341 13.85 16.90 16.18
CA THR A 341 14.65 16.81 14.97
C THR A 341 15.54 15.57 15.11
N ILE A 342 15.38 14.66 14.17
CA ILE A 342 16.23 13.49 13.96
C ILE A 342 17.69 13.97 13.95
N HIS A 343 18.52 13.39 14.81
CA HIS A 343 19.98 13.58 14.74
C HIS A 343 20.49 12.87 13.49
N GLU A 344 21.25 13.58 12.65
CA GLU A 344 22.03 12.96 11.57
C GLU A 344 23.23 12.23 12.21
N GLU A 345 23.15 10.91 12.34
CA GLU A 345 24.24 10.07 12.84
C GLU A 345 24.73 9.08 11.75
N GLY A 346 25.79 9.45 11.02
CA GLY A 346 26.77 8.55 10.41
C GLY A 346 26.48 7.92 9.03
N ASP A 347 27.53 7.78 8.21
CA ASP A 347 27.54 7.15 6.88
C ASP A 347 26.98 5.70 6.86
N GLN A 348 27.01 5.02 8.00
CA GLN A 348 26.51 3.64 8.15
C GLN A 348 24.97 3.55 8.04
N GLU A 349 24.22 4.53 8.57
CA GLU A 349 22.75 4.57 8.46
C GLU A 349 22.30 4.88 7.02
N SER A 350 23.04 5.73 6.31
CA SER A 350 22.74 6.08 4.92
C SER A 350 22.82 4.88 3.96
N THR A 351 23.82 4.01 4.16
CA THR A 351 23.99 2.78 3.37
C THR A 351 22.92 1.74 3.68
N GLU A 352 22.52 1.62 4.96
CA GLU A 352 21.43 0.73 5.36
C GLU A 352 20.08 1.20 4.79
N LEU A 353 19.79 2.50 4.84
CA LEU A 353 18.58 3.09 4.26
C LEU A 353 18.50 2.90 2.75
N LEU A 354 19.62 3.04 2.03
CA LEU A 354 19.68 2.80 0.59
C LEU A 354 19.33 1.35 0.22
N GLU A 355 19.91 0.37 0.92
CA GLU A 355 19.62 -1.05 0.70
C GLU A 355 18.15 -1.38 1.02
N ILE A 356 17.60 -0.80 2.09
CA ILE A 356 16.18 -0.92 2.43
C ILE A 356 15.31 -0.34 1.32
N ALA A 357 15.66 0.85 0.80
CA ALA A 357 14.90 1.50 -0.27
C ALA A 357 14.92 0.67 -1.57
N LYS A 358 16.08 0.15 -1.98
CA LYS A 358 16.21 -0.73 -3.15
C LYS A 358 15.37 -1.99 -3.00
N ALA A 359 15.45 -2.65 -1.84
CA ALA A 359 14.65 -3.84 -1.55
C ALA A 359 13.14 -3.54 -1.49
N GLY A 360 12.77 -2.38 -0.94
CA GLY A 360 11.39 -1.91 -0.87
C GLY A 360 10.78 -1.61 -2.24
N VAL A 361 11.50 -0.93 -3.13
CA VAL A 361 11.07 -0.69 -4.52
C VAL A 361 10.83 -2.01 -5.25
N PHE A 362 11.75 -2.97 -5.10
CA PHE A 362 11.56 -4.31 -5.64
C PHE A 362 10.30 -4.98 -5.10
N PHE A 363 10.13 -4.97 -3.79
CA PHE A 363 9.01 -5.63 -3.14
C PHE A 363 7.67 -5.05 -3.60
N ILE A 364 7.56 -3.71 -3.67
CA ILE A 364 6.34 -3.04 -4.16
C ILE A 364 6.10 -3.37 -5.64
N ALA A 365 7.11 -3.29 -6.50
CA ALA A 365 6.98 -3.65 -7.93
C ALA A 365 6.53 -5.10 -8.13
N GLY A 366 7.03 -6.00 -7.29
CA GLY A 366 6.60 -7.39 -7.23
C GLY A 366 5.13 -7.53 -6.86
N LEU A 367 4.72 -6.92 -5.76
CA LEU A 367 3.33 -6.95 -5.28
C LEU A 367 2.35 -6.41 -6.32
N GLU A 368 2.67 -5.27 -6.94
CA GLU A 368 1.83 -4.70 -8.00
C GLU A 368 1.75 -5.63 -9.21
N SER A 369 2.88 -6.21 -9.62
CA SER A 369 2.95 -7.18 -10.73
C SER A 369 2.14 -8.45 -10.47
N ALA A 370 2.03 -8.86 -9.20
CA ALA A 370 1.37 -10.09 -8.81
C ALA A 370 -0.09 -9.90 -8.37
N SER A 371 -0.55 -8.66 -8.18
CA SER A 371 -1.84 -8.30 -7.60
C SER A 371 -3.07 -8.89 -8.31
N GLY A 372 -2.94 -9.27 -9.59
CA GLY A 372 -3.99 -9.91 -10.38
C GLY A 372 -3.93 -11.44 -10.52
N LEU A 373 -2.97 -12.13 -9.88
CA LEU A 373 -2.74 -13.58 -10.05
C LEU A 373 -3.47 -14.46 -9.02
N GLY A 374 -3.99 -13.88 -7.94
CA GLY A 374 -4.71 -14.61 -6.88
C GLY A 374 -6.17 -14.87 -7.22
N THR A 375 -6.81 -15.78 -6.47
CA THR A 375 -8.27 -16.01 -6.55
C THR A 375 -9.08 -15.01 -5.74
N LEU A 376 -8.41 -14.35 -4.78
CA LEU A 376 -9.00 -13.40 -3.85
C LEU A 376 -8.66 -11.95 -4.21
N PRO A 377 -9.50 -10.99 -3.79
CA PRO A 377 -9.18 -9.57 -3.92
C PRO A 377 -7.88 -9.27 -3.16
N SER A 378 -6.88 -8.73 -3.86
CA SER A 378 -5.59 -8.41 -3.25
C SER A 378 -5.68 -7.16 -2.38
N PRO A 379 -5.24 -7.22 -1.11
CA PRO A 379 -5.13 -6.02 -0.26
C PRO A 379 -4.26 -4.92 -0.89
N VAL A 380 -3.32 -5.26 -1.77
CA VAL A 380 -2.44 -4.32 -2.49
C VAL A 380 -3.23 -3.34 -3.36
N LEU A 381 -4.34 -3.79 -3.97
CA LEU A 381 -5.19 -2.96 -4.81
C LEU A 381 -6.04 -1.97 -3.99
N SER A 382 -6.26 -2.26 -2.71
CA SER A 382 -7.01 -1.39 -1.79
C SER A 382 -6.21 -0.19 -1.30
N VAL A 383 -4.88 -0.24 -1.39
CA VAL A 383 -4.00 0.84 -0.93
C VAL A 383 -4.29 2.11 -1.72
N PRO A 384 -4.66 3.23 -1.05
CA PRO A 384 -4.95 4.48 -1.74
C PRO A 384 -3.76 4.99 -2.55
N LEU A 385 -4.04 5.55 -3.72
CA LEU A 385 -3.01 6.03 -4.65
C LEU A 385 -2.09 7.10 -4.04
N VAL A 386 -2.63 7.91 -3.12
CA VAL A 386 -1.85 8.91 -2.37
C VAL A 386 -0.72 8.27 -1.54
N TRP A 387 -0.96 7.12 -0.91
CA TRP A 387 0.07 6.37 -0.18
C TRP A 387 1.12 5.78 -1.11
N LYS A 388 0.69 5.31 -2.29
CA LYS A 388 1.58 4.77 -3.32
C LYS A 388 2.56 5.85 -3.83
N PHE A 389 2.06 7.05 -4.16
CA PHE A 389 2.93 8.17 -4.54
C PHE A 389 3.80 8.67 -3.38
N HIS A 390 3.28 8.71 -2.15
CA HIS A 390 4.08 9.09 -0.98
C HIS A 390 5.25 8.12 -0.74
N ALA A 391 5.03 6.80 -0.93
CA ALA A 391 6.09 5.80 -0.82
C ALA A 391 7.19 6.03 -1.87
N LEU A 392 6.82 6.28 -3.14
CA LEU A 392 7.80 6.62 -4.18
C LEU A 392 8.60 7.89 -3.86
N SER A 393 7.95 8.93 -3.32
CA SER A 393 8.65 10.14 -2.90
C SER A 393 9.59 9.91 -1.72
N THR A 394 9.21 9.05 -0.77
CA THR A 394 10.03 8.74 0.42
C THR A 394 11.30 8.00 0.03
N VAL A 395 11.21 7.11 -0.95
CA VAL A 395 12.35 6.37 -1.51
C VAL A 395 13.43 7.36 -2.01
N LEU A 396 13.05 8.47 -2.63
CA LEU A 396 14.00 9.46 -3.15
C LEU A 396 14.83 10.16 -2.06
N LEU A 397 14.38 10.16 -0.81
CA LEU A 397 15.13 10.72 0.32
C LEU A 397 16.32 9.84 0.73
N ALA A 398 16.38 8.58 0.31
CA ALA A 398 17.53 7.72 0.54
C ALA A 398 18.69 7.96 -0.47
N GLY A 399 18.50 8.85 -1.46
CA GLY A 399 19.57 9.33 -2.34
C GLY A 399 19.44 8.92 -3.81
N MET A 400 20.29 9.52 -4.66
CA MET A 400 20.27 9.30 -6.12
C MET A 400 20.69 7.90 -6.54
N ASP A 401 21.41 7.16 -5.70
CA ASP A 401 21.87 5.79 -5.98
C ASP A 401 20.72 4.81 -6.32
N ILE A 402 19.48 5.15 -5.95
CA ILE A 402 18.25 4.42 -6.29
C ILE A 402 17.91 4.59 -7.77
N ILE A 403 18.10 5.80 -8.30
CA ILE A 403 17.80 6.18 -9.67
C ILE A 403 19.00 5.90 -10.60
N GLU A 404 20.22 5.89 -10.07
CA GLU A 404 21.44 5.54 -10.81
C GLU A 404 21.58 4.03 -11.02
N ASP A 405 21.13 3.23 -10.06
CA ASP A 405 21.06 1.77 -10.19
C ASP A 405 20.09 1.38 -11.31
N LYS A 406 20.60 0.75 -12.38
CA LYS A 406 19.81 0.40 -13.56
C LYS A 406 18.57 -0.45 -13.22
N ASN A 407 18.72 -1.40 -12.30
CA ASN A 407 17.68 -2.33 -11.94
C ASN A 407 16.59 -1.60 -11.14
N THR A 408 16.98 -0.89 -10.07
CA THR A 408 16.03 -0.12 -9.26
C THR A 408 15.36 0.99 -10.06
N ARG A 409 16.11 1.68 -10.95
CA ARG A 409 15.57 2.69 -11.87
C ARG A 409 14.46 2.14 -12.76
N SER A 410 14.64 0.93 -13.31
CA SER A 410 13.64 0.31 -14.17
C SER A 410 12.34 0.00 -13.41
N LEU A 411 12.45 -0.50 -12.18
CA LEU A 411 11.31 -0.81 -11.33
C LEU A 411 10.61 0.46 -10.84
N TYR A 412 11.38 1.49 -10.49
CA TYR A 412 10.84 2.79 -10.10
C TYR A 412 10.05 3.44 -11.25
N SER A 413 10.60 3.40 -12.47
CA SER A 413 9.90 3.88 -13.68
C SER A 413 8.61 3.09 -13.93
N TYR A 414 8.65 1.76 -13.79
CA TYR A 414 7.47 0.91 -13.92
C TYR A 414 6.37 1.30 -12.92
N LEU A 415 6.73 1.48 -11.64
CA LEU A 415 5.77 1.89 -10.61
C LEU A 415 5.18 3.28 -10.90
N GLN A 416 6.01 4.22 -11.35
CA GLN A 416 5.55 5.55 -11.75
C GLN A 416 4.54 5.50 -12.90
N GLU A 417 4.81 4.69 -13.94
CA GLU A 417 3.91 4.52 -15.08
C GLU A 417 2.60 3.85 -14.68
N LEU A 418 2.67 2.78 -13.87
CA LEU A 418 1.49 2.09 -13.35
C LEU A 418 0.60 3.04 -12.54
N TYR A 419 1.18 3.82 -11.64
CA TYR A 419 0.43 4.74 -10.78
C TYR A 419 -0.11 5.94 -11.55
N GLY A 420 0.59 6.39 -12.61
CA GLY A 420 0.08 7.36 -13.57
C GLY A 420 -1.17 6.85 -14.29
N GLN A 421 -1.16 5.62 -14.81
CA GLN A 421 -2.31 5.01 -15.48
C GLN A 421 -3.52 4.90 -14.53
N VAL A 422 -3.30 4.42 -13.30
CA VAL A 422 -4.37 4.33 -12.28
C VAL A 422 -4.92 5.71 -11.92
N LEU A 423 -4.08 6.76 -11.92
CA LEU A 423 -4.52 8.13 -11.69
C LEU A 423 -5.48 8.60 -12.79
N ASP A 424 -5.12 8.36 -14.06
CA ASP A 424 -5.91 8.75 -15.21
C ASP A 424 -7.25 8.01 -15.25
N GLU A 425 -7.25 6.70 -15.04
CA GLU A 425 -8.47 5.88 -14.95
C GLU A 425 -9.42 6.39 -13.86
N ARG A 426 -8.89 6.70 -12.67
CA ARG A 426 -9.69 7.24 -11.56
C ARG A 426 -10.24 8.62 -11.86
N ARG A 427 -9.46 9.46 -12.55
CA ARG A 427 -9.88 10.80 -12.95
C ARG A 427 -10.99 10.76 -13.99
N GLN A 428 -10.88 9.87 -14.97
CA GLN A 428 -11.90 9.69 -16.01
C GLN A 428 -13.21 9.13 -15.43
N SER A 429 -13.13 8.23 -14.44
CA SER A 429 -14.30 7.63 -13.79
C SER A 429 -14.99 8.51 -12.74
N SER A 430 -14.24 9.37 -12.03
CA SER A 430 -14.78 10.18 -10.91
C SER A 430 -15.44 11.50 -11.33
N GLY A 431 -15.37 11.89 -12.61
CA GLY A 431 -15.85 13.20 -13.07
C GLY A 431 -15.00 14.38 -12.56
N ARG A 432 -15.46 15.62 -12.75
CA ARG A 432 -14.69 16.86 -12.45
C ARG A 432 -14.44 17.12 -10.96
N GLU A 433 -15.02 16.35 -10.05
CA GLU A 433 -14.90 16.54 -8.60
C GLU A 433 -14.26 15.31 -7.95
N ALA A 434 -12.93 15.28 -7.90
CA ALA A 434 -12.23 14.53 -6.85
C ALA A 434 -10.79 15.03 -6.72
N GLU A 435 -10.49 15.69 -5.61
CA GLU A 435 -9.14 15.67 -5.05
C GLU A 435 -8.81 14.21 -4.71
N LEU A 436 -8.27 13.46 -5.68
CA LEU A 436 -7.93 12.05 -5.53
C LEU A 436 -6.68 11.86 -4.66
N LEU A 437 -5.81 12.87 -4.58
CA LEU A 437 -4.52 12.83 -3.90
C LEU A 437 -4.49 13.83 -2.74
N ARG A 438 -5.05 13.44 -1.60
CA ARG A 438 -5.17 14.27 -0.39
C ARG A 438 -4.01 14.02 0.58
N PHE A 439 -2.80 14.40 0.21
CA PHE A 439 -1.59 14.14 1.01
C PHE A 439 -1.67 14.65 2.47
N LYS A 440 -2.14 15.88 2.67
CA LYS A 440 -2.32 16.50 3.99
C LYS A 440 -3.35 15.77 4.84
N SER A 441 -4.43 15.33 4.22
CA SER A 441 -5.55 14.72 4.92
C SER A 441 -5.35 13.24 5.19
N ASP A 442 -4.71 12.52 4.26
CA ASP A 442 -4.64 11.06 4.27
C ASP A 442 -3.25 10.53 4.70
N ILE A 443 -2.18 11.33 4.57
CA ILE A 443 -0.83 10.98 5.03
C ILE A 443 -0.54 11.65 6.38
N PHE A 444 -0.38 12.97 6.43
CA PHE A 444 -0.26 13.75 7.67
C PHE A 444 -0.41 15.26 7.46
N GLU A 445 -0.89 15.97 8.49
CA GLU A 445 -1.29 17.39 8.40
C GLU A 445 -0.16 18.37 8.01
N SER A 446 1.08 18.07 8.40
CA SER A 446 2.27 18.91 8.11
C SER A 446 3.02 18.48 6.85
N TYR A 447 2.30 17.99 5.83
CA TYR A 447 2.91 17.46 4.60
C TYR A 447 3.80 18.47 3.85
N SER A 448 3.57 19.77 4.04
CA SER A 448 4.40 20.84 3.48
C SER A 448 5.88 20.74 3.90
N THR A 449 6.17 20.36 5.14
CA THR A 449 7.56 20.23 5.62
C THR A 449 8.29 19.07 4.94
N PHE A 450 7.59 17.97 4.68
CA PHE A 450 8.14 16.86 3.91
C PHE A 450 8.38 17.26 2.45
N LEU A 451 7.47 18.04 1.85
CA LEU A 451 7.68 18.56 0.51
C LEU A 451 8.89 19.49 0.41
N GLU A 452 9.09 20.36 1.39
CA GLU A 452 10.27 21.24 1.45
C GLU A 452 11.56 20.41 1.47
N MET A 453 11.65 19.43 2.37
CA MET A 453 12.78 18.49 2.43
C MET A 453 13.02 17.76 1.10
N LEU A 454 11.94 17.26 0.49
CA LEU A 454 12.02 16.52 -0.77
C LEU A 454 12.48 17.41 -1.94
N VAL A 455 12.02 18.66 -1.98
CA VAL A 455 12.43 19.64 -3.00
C VAL A 455 13.86 20.12 -2.77
N GLU A 456 14.30 20.28 -1.53
CA GLU A 456 15.69 20.59 -1.20
C GLU A 456 16.62 19.46 -1.66
N GLN A 457 16.26 18.21 -1.40
CA GLN A 457 16.98 17.04 -1.94
C GLN A 457 16.98 17.05 -3.47
N TYR A 458 15.83 17.28 -4.11
CA TYR A 458 15.74 17.40 -5.56
C TYR A 458 16.70 18.47 -6.11
N ALA A 459 16.76 19.63 -5.46
CA ALA A 459 17.63 20.73 -5.86
C ALA A 459 19.12 20.41 -5.65
N ALA A 460 19.45 19.64 -4.62
CA ALA A 460 20.82 19.30 -4.27
C ALA A 460 21.40 18.22 -5.18
N VAL A 461 20.65 17.14 -5.47
CA VAL A 461 21.22 15.91 -6.04
C VAL A 461 20.62 15.46 -7.37
N SER A 462 19.48 15.98 -7.82
CA SER A 462 18.79 15.38 -8.99
C SER A 462 19.50 15.57 -10.33
N TYR A 463 20.31 16.62 -10.48
CA TYR A 463 20.91 17.05 -11.75
C TYR A 463 19.92 17.14 -12.93
N GLY A 464 18.62 17.33 -12.65
CA GLY A 464 17.56 17.35 -13.67
C GLY A 464 17.15 15.96 -14.19
N ASP A 465 17.36 14.90 -13.41
CA ASP A 465 16.88 13.56 -13.75
C ASP A 465 15.36 13.55 -13.95
N VAL A 466 14.94 12.93 -15.07
CA VAL A 466 13.55 12.93 -15.51
C VAL A 466 12.62 12.14 -14.57
N LEU A 467 13.08 11.04 -13.96
CA LEU A 467 12.23 10.23 -13.06
C LEU A 467 12.02 10.93 -11.72
N TYR A 468 13.05 11.59 -11.19
CA TYR A 468 12.89 12.45 -10.02
C TYR A 468 11.96 13.62 -10.36
N GLY A 469 12.21 14.29 -11.49
CA GLY A 469 11.38 15.42 -11.94
C GLY A 469 9.91 15.03 -12.16
N ARG A 470 9.63 13.83 -12.68
CA ARG A 470 8.29 13.23 -12.77
C ARG A 470 7.62 13.08 -11.41
N GLN A 471 8.38 12.67 -10.40
CA GLN A 471 7.86 12.57 -9.04
C GLN A 471 7.60 13.95 -8.43
N MET A 472 8.40 14.97 -8.75
CA MET A 472 8.14 16.34 -8.29
C MET A 472 6.91 16.94 -8.98
N SER A 473 6.71 16.66 -10.27
CA SER A 473 5.58 17.19 -11.02
C SER A 473 4.23 16.69 -10.50
N ILE A 474 4.15 15.48 -9.93
CA ILE A 474 2.86 14.93 -9.44
C ILE A 474 2.18 15.87 -8.44
N TYR A 475 2.95 16.59 -7.62
CA TYR A 475 2.44 17.53 -6.64
C TYR A 475 1.83 18.80 -7.26
N LEU A 476 1.99 19.00 -8.57
CA LEU A 476 1.37 20.08 -9.35
C LEU A 476 0.15 19.60 -10.16
N HIS A 477 -0.17 18.30 -10.11
CA HIS A 477 -1.31 17.72 -10.81
C HIS A 477 -2.65 18.20 -10.22
N GLN A 478 -3.69 18.40 -11.05
CA GLN A 478 -4.97 18.99 -10.58
C GLN A 478 -5.74 18.11 -9.61
N CYS A 479 -5.47 16.80 -9.58
CA CYS A 479 -6.03 15.87 -8.59
C CYS A 479 -5.39 15.97 -7.19
N VAL A 480 -4.31 16.74 -7.02
CA VAL A 480 -3.68 17.01 -5.71
C VAL A 480 -4.39 18.18 -5.04
N GLU A 481 -4.60 18.13 -3.73
CA GLU A 481 -5.25 19.24 -3.01
C GLU A 481 -4.53 20.60 -3.20
N PRO A 482 -5.25 21.73 -3.35
CA PRO A 482 -4.66 23.03 -3.67
C PRO A 482 -3.61 23.52 -2.68
N SER A 483 -3.76 23.18 -1.39
CA SER A 483 -2.81 23.58 -0.35
C SER A 483 -1.43 22.92 -0.54
N VAL A 484 -1.41 21.68 -1.03
CA VAL A 484 -0.19 20.94 -1.35
C VAL A 484 0.41 21.43 -2.67
N ARG A 485 -0.42 21.72 -3.69
CA ARG A 485 0.05 22.35 -4.94
C ARG A 485 0.75 23.69 -4.67
N LEU A 486 0.14 24.54 -3.85
CA LEU A 486 0.72 25.83 -3.45
C LEU A 486 2.05 25.66 -2.73
N SER A 487 2.12 24.71 -1.80
CA SER A 487 3.34 24.41 -1.03
C SER A 487 4.45 23.89 -1.94
N ALA A 488 4.13 22.94 -2.81
CA ALA A 488 5.08 22.38 -3.79
C ALA A 488 5.60 23.47 -4.74
N TRP A 489 4.71 24.29 -5.31
CA TRP A 489 5.11 25.39 -6.19
C TRP A 489 6.02 26.39 -5.47
N THR A 490 5.68 26.76 -4.25
CA THR A 490 6.46 27.70 -3.44
C THR A 490 7.85 27.14 -3.13
N ALA A 491 7.93 25.87 -2.70
CA ALA A 491 9.20 25.19 -2.44
C ALA A 491 10.08 25.13 -3.71
N LEU A 492 9.52 24.69 -4.85
CA LEU A 492 10.24 24.59 -6.12
C LEU A 492 10.72 25.95 -6.63
N SER A 493 9.92 26.99 -6.46
CA SER A 493 10.27 28.38 -6.83
C SER A 493 11.38 28.92 -5.93
N ASN A 494 11.29 28.71 -4.61
CA ASN A 494 12.30 29.14 -3.65
C ASN A 494 13.64 28.43 -3.86
N ALA A 495 13.62 27.12 -4.15
CA ALA A 495 14.80 26.34 -4.49
C ALA A 495 15.34 26.62 -5.91
N ARG A 496 14.61 27.40 -6.73
CA ARG A 496 14.98 27.78 -8.11
C ARG A 496 15.13 26.61 -9.08
N VAL A 497 14.30 25.59 -8.92
CA VAL A 497 14.36 24.33 -9.68
C VAL A 497 13.16 24.09 -10.61
N LEU A 498 12.28 25.07 -10.77
CA LEU A 498 11.15 25.00 -11.73
C LEU A 498 11.61 24.65 -13.16
N GLU A 499 12.82 25.05 -13.54
CA GLU A 499 13.42 24.75 -14.84
C GLU A 499 13.97 23.34 -15.02
N LEU A 500 14.10 22.58 -13.93
CA LEU A 500 14.60 21.20 -13.94
C LEU A 500 13.46 20.19 -14.11
N LEU A 501 12.22 20.61 -13.88
CA LEU A 501 11.06 19.75 -14.07
C LEU A 501 10.95 19.30 -15.54
N PRO A 502 10.40 18.10 -15.78
CA PRO A 502 10.23 17.55 -17.12
C PRO A 502 9.28 18.40 -17.96
N SER A 503 9.31 18.19 -19.27
CA SER A 503 8.28 18.68 -20.19
C SER A 503 6.96 17.94 -19.95
N LEU A 504 5.84 18.55 -20.35
CA LEU A 504 4.50 18.03 -20.05
C LEU A 504 4.26 16.62 -20.61
N ASP A 505 4.81 16.30 -21.78
CA ASP A 505 4.77 14.97 -22.42
C ASP A 505 5.52 13.88 -21.64
N LYS A 506 6.42 14.30 -20.74
CA LYS A 506 7.21 13.39 -19.90
C LYS A 506 6.70 13.31 -18.47
N CYS A 507 5.64 14.03 -18.10
CA CYS A 507 5.03 13.94 -16.79
C CYS A 507 4.31 12.59 -16.58
N LEU A 508 3.96 12.29 -15.32
CA LEU A 508 3.20 11.08 -14.99
C LEU A 508 1.71 11.28 -15.26
N GLY A 509 1.10 10.35 -15.98
CA GLY A 509 -0.29 10.42 -16.40
C GLY A 509 -0.53 11.35 -17.59
N GLU A 510 -1.79 11.54 -17.96
CA GLU A 510 -2.21 12.35 -19.11
C GLU A 510 -1.92 13.84 -18.88
N ALA A 511 -1.47 14.54 -19.94
CA ALA A 511 -1.23 15.98 -19.92
C ALA A 511 -2.46 16.78 -19.42
N GLN A 512 -3.65 16.34 -19.80
CA GLN A 512 -4.93 16.92 -19.39
C GLN A 512 -5.08 16.96 -17.86
N GLY A 513 -4.47 16.04 -17.11
CA GLY A 513 -4.54 15.98 -15.64
C GLY A 513 -3.77 17.09 -14.91
N TYR A 514 -2.76 17.66 -15.55
CA TYR A 514 -2.02 18.82 -15.06
C TYR A 514 -2.72 20.14 -15.42
N LEU A 515 -3.39 20.15 -16.57
CA LEU A 515 -3.99 21.34 -17.13
C LEU A 515 -5.42 21.56 -16.63
N GLU A 516 -6.19 20.49 -16.42
CA GLU A 516 -7.61 20.61 -16.13
C GLU A 516 -8.12 19.80 -14.92
N PRO A 517 -9.07 20.36 -14.14
CA PRO A 517 -9.75 21.65 -14.36
C PRO A 517 -8.86 22.88 -14.18
N ALA A 518 -9.32 24.03 -14.67
CA ALA A 518 -8.61 25.30 -14.48
C ALA A 518 -8.44 25.61 -12.99
N GLU A 519 -7.30 26.20 -12.62
CA GLU A 519 -6.97 26.51 -11.24
C GLU A 519 -7.87 27.65 -10.72
N GLU A 520 -8.64 27.35 -9.68
CA GLU A 520 -9.52 28.32 -9.02
C GLU A 520 -8.91 28.87 -7.72
N ASN A 521 -7.86 28.23 -7.18
CA ASN A 521 -7.25 28.68 -5.95
C ASN A 521 -6.42 29.95 -6.17
N GLU A 522 -6.88 31.07 -5.59
CA GLU A 522 -6.21 32.37 -5.74
C GLU A 522 -4.75 32.35 -5.26
N GLY A 523 -4.45 31.63 -4.17
CA GLY A 523 -3.11 31.52 -3.63
C GLY A 523 -2.12 30.87 -4.61
N VAL A 524 -2.57 29.82 -5.31
CA VAL A 524 -1.77 29.17 -6.36
C VAL A 524 -1.54 30.12 -7.54
N LEU A 525 -2.60 30.80 -8.02
CA LEU A 525 -2.50 31.75 -9.12
C LEU A 525 -1.59 32.94 -8.80
N GLU A 526 -1.63 33.45 -7.56
CA GLU A 526 -0.71 34.50 -7.10
C GLU A 526 0.75 34.01 -7.03
N ALA A 527 0.98 32.75 -6.63
CA ALA A 527 2.31 32.16 -6.62
C ALA A 527 2.87 31.97 -8.04
N TYR A 528 2.02 31.63 -9.00
CA TYR A 528 2.35 31.58 -10.43
C TYR A 528 2.74 32.97 -10.95
N LEU A 529 1.94 33.99 -10.62
CA LEU A 529 2.20 35.38 -11.02
C LEU A 529 3.50 35.91 -10.42
N LYS A 530 3.77 35.59 -9.15
CA LYS A 530 5.04 35.92 -8.48
C LYS A 530 6.23 35.30 -9.21
N SER A 531 6.12 34.03 -9.62
CA SER A 531 7.18 33.30 -10.32
C SER A 531 7.44 33.83 -11.74
N TRP A 532 6.39 34.28 -12.43
CA TRP A 532 6.50 35.00 -13.69
C TRP A 532 7.24 36.33 -13.53
N THR A 533 6.75 37.17 -12.62
CA THR A 533 7.27 38.54 -12.44
C THR A 533 8.67 38.60 -11.81
N CYS A 534 9.08 37.61 -11.02
CA CYS A 534 10.44 37.52 -10.49
C CYS A 534 11.45 36.92 -11.49
N GLY A 535 10.97 36.33 -12.60
CA GLY A 535 11.81 35.70 -13.62
C GLY A 535 12.21 34.25 -13.33
N ALA A 536 11.58 33.60 -12.34
CA ALA A 536 11.82 32.17 -12.05
C ALA A 536 11.37 31.27 -13.22
N LEU A 537 10.42 31.75 -14.05
CA LEU A 537 9.95 31.03 -15.23
C LEU A 537 10.78 31.27 -16.50
N ASP A 538 11.70 32.25 -16.52
CA ASP A 538 12.46 32.60 -17.74
C ASP A 538 13.27 31.41 -18.27
N ARG A 539 13.89 30.64 -17.35
CA ARG A 539 14.66 29.43 -17.68
C ARG A 539 13.75 28.21 -17.90
N ALA A 540 12.62 28.14 -17.19
CA ALA A 540 11.62 27.10 -17.40
C ALA A 540 11.01 27.16 -18.81
N ALA A 541 10.70 28.36 -19.30
CA ALA A 541 10.22 28.59 -20.66
C ALA A 541 11.24 28.15 -21.71
N ALA A 542 12.52 28.52 -21.53
CA ALA A 542 13.59 28.15 -22.45
C ALA A 542 13.87 26.64 -22.51
N ARG A 543 13.59 25.91 -21.42
CA ARG A 543 13.80 24.46 -21.31
C ARG A 543 12.54 23.62 -21.58
N GLY A 544 11.40 24.25 -21.86
CA GLY A 544 10.14 23.54 -22.08
C GLY A 544 9.64 22.80 -20.83
N SER A 545 9.92 23.32 -19.64
CA SER A 545 9.47 22.72 -18.38
C SER A 545 7.96 22.83 -18.21
N VAL A 546 7.35 21.78 -17.63
CA VAL A 546 5.92 21.74 -17.25
C VAL A 546 5.51 22.94 -16.41
N ALA A 547 6.40 23.51 -15.60
CA ALA A 547 6.09 24.71 -14.81
C ALA A 547 5.65 25.89 -15.68
N PHE A 548 6.31 26.10 -16.83
CA PHE A 548 5.92 27.17 -17.75
C PHE A 548 4.60 26.84 -18.45
N THR A 549 4.43 25.61 -18.94
CA THR A 549 3.21 25.16 -19.62
C THR A 549 1.98 25.24 -18.72
N LEU A 550 2.11 24.86 -17.44
CA LEU A 550 1.07 25.01 -16.43
C LEU A 550 0.61 26.46 -16.31
N VAL A 551 1.55 27.38 -16.04
CA VAL A 551 1.22 28.81 -15.88
C VAL A 551 0.62 29.38 -17.14
N LEU A 552 1.13 28.99 -18.31
CA LEU A 552 0.62 29.43 -19.61
C LEU A 552 -0.85 29.01 -19.80
N HIS A 553 -1.17 27.74 -19.53
CA HIS A 553 -2.53 27.22 -19.62
C HIS A 553 -3.47 27.88 -18.62
N GLN A 554 -3.07 27.96 -17.35
CA GLN A 554 -3.94 28.51 -16.30
C GLN A 554 -4.22 29.99 -16.51
N PHE A 555 -3.22 30.78 -16.89
CA PHE A 555 -3.43 32.19 -17.22
C PHE A 555 -4.23 32.36 -18.51
N SER A 556 -4.00 31.55 -19.55
CA SER A 556 -4.81 31.60 -20.76
C SER A 556 -6.29 31.29 -20.45
N SER A 557 -6.55 30.25 -19.65
CA SER A 557 -7.90 29.86 -19.25
C SER A 557 -8.59 30.95 -18.43
N LEU A 558 -7.92 31.46 -17.39
CA LEU A 558 -8.43 32.51 -16.52
C LEU A 558 -8.69 33.83 -17.26
N VAL A 559 -7.82 34.21 -18.19
CA VAL A 559 -7.90 35.50 -18.88
C VAL A 559 -8.85 35.45 -20.07
N PHE A 560 -8.85 34.38 -20.86
CA PHE A 560 -9.52 34.33 -22.16
C PHE A 560 -10.73 33.39 -22.24
N CYS A 561 -10.84 32.41 -21.33
CA CYS A 561 -11.87 31.36 -21.37
C CYS A 561 -12.97 31.51 -20.30
N ASN A 562 -12.69 32.19 -19.18
CA ASN A 562 -13.73 32.53 -18.20
C ASN A 562 -14.68 33.58 -18.79
N GLY A 563 -15.77 33.11 -19.42
CA GLY A 563 -16.82 33.95 -19.99
C GLY A 563 -17.62 34.70 -18.91
N ASP A 564 -17.94 35.97 -19.19
CA ASP A 564 -18.90 36.93 -18.60
C ASP A 564 -19.16 37.01 -17.08
N LYS A 565 -18.76 36.04 -16.26
CA LYS A 565 -19.05 36.00 -14.81
C LYS A 565 -18.22 37.01 -14.00
N ASP A 566 -17.03 37.37 -14.48
CA ASP A 566 -16.08 38.29 -13.80
C ASP A 566 -15.87 39.62 -14.54
N LYS A 567 -16.68 39.93 -15.56
CA LYS A 567 -16.49 41.13 -16.39
C LYS A 567 -16.79 42.44 -15.67
N GLU A 568 -17.63 42.41 -14.63
CA GLU A 568 -18.20 43.62 -14.05
C GLU A 568 -17.61 44.03 -12.68
N GLU A 569 -16.79 43.19 -12.03
CA GLU A 569 -16.20 43.54 -10.74
C GLU A 569 -14.83 44.24 -10.88
N GLU A 570 -14.80 45.53 -10.53
CA GLU A 570 -13.61 46.35 -10.38
C GLU A 570 -12.71 45.78 -9.27
N GLY A 571 -11.86 44.82 -9.62
CA GLY A 571 -11.01 44.12 -8.64
C GLY A 571 -10.81 42.63 -8.92
N SER A 572 -11.48 42.05 -9.93
CA SER A 572 -11.35 40.62 -10.23
C SER A 572 -9.89 40.16 -10.38
N LEU A 573 -9.62 38.94 -9.94
CA LEU A 573 -8.28 38.33 -9.99
C LEU A 573 -7.70 38.35 -11.40
N ARG A 574 -8.54 38.14 -12.43
CA ARG A 574 -8.21 38.33 -13.86
C ARG A 574 -7.60 39.70 -14.12
N ASN A 575 -8.27 40.78 -13.71
CA ASN A 575 -7.81 42.14 -13.95
C ASN A 575 -6.51 42.46 -13.17
N LYS A 576 -6.35 41.90 -11.96
CA LYS A 576 -5.13 42.04 -11.15
C LYS A 576 -3.94 41.36 -11.83
N ILE A 577 -4.13 40.14 -12.33
CA ILE A 577 -3.11 39.36 -13.05
C ILE A 577 -2.71 40.07 -14.35
N VAL A 578 -3.68 40.43 -15.21
CA VAL A 578 -3.39 41.10 -16.49
C VAL A 578 -2.61 42.39 -16.28
N ARG A 579 -3.06 43.27 -15.39
CA ARG A 579 -2.34 44.53 -15.11
C ARG A 579 -0.92 44.28 -14.62
N THR A 580 -0.70 43.23 -13.85
CA THR A 580 0.63 42.88 -13.34
C THR A 580 1.53 42.32 -14.45
N LEU A 581 1.02 41.44 -15.31
CA LEU A 581 1.73 40.91 -16.47
C LEU A 581 2.13 42.03 -17.44
N VAL A 582 1.21 42.96 -17.74
CA VAL A 582 1.49 44.09 -18.65
C VAL A 582 2.51 45.06 -18.07
N ARG A 583 2.45 45.35 -16.76
CA ARG A 583 3.52 46.14 -16.09
C ARG A 583 4.88 45.47 -16.23
N ASP A 584 4.92 44.15 -16.20
CA ASP A 584 6.15 43.38 -16.22
C ASP A 584 6.85 43.37 -17.60
N LEU A 585 6.08 43.55 -18.69
CA LEU A 585 6.60 43.74 -20.06
C LEU A 585 7.56 44.92 -20.17
N SER A 586 7.24 46.03 -19.51
CA SER A 586 8.04 47.26 -19.56
C SER A 586 9.46 47.09 -18.99
N ARG A 587 9.70 46.04 -18.19
CA ARG A 587 10.93 45.86 -17.41
C ARG A 587 11.99 45.01 -18.11
N LYS A 588 11.61 44.05 -18.97
CA LYS A 588 12.54 43.09 -19.59
C LYS A 588 12.07 42.61 -20.97
N GLN A 589 12.90 42.83 -21.99
CA GLN A 589 12.61 42.45 -23.39
C GLN A 589 12.37 40.93 -23.59
N ARG A 590 13.02 40.07 -22.80
CA ARG A 590 12.82 38.60 -22.84
C ARG A 590 11.39 38.16 -22.47
N ARG A 591 10.65 39.01 -21.75
CA ARG A 591 9.27 38.73 -21.29
C ARG A 591 8.21 38.98 -22.36
N GLN A 592 8.58 39.72 -23.41
CA GLN A 592 7.73 39.87 -24.59
C GLN A 592 7.48 38.51 -25.25
N GLY A 593 8.51 37.65 -25.34
CA GLY A 593 8.37 36.29 -25.88
C GLY A 593 7.32 35.46 -25.12
N MET A 594 7.43 35.38 -23.79
CA MET A 594 6.47 34.62 -22.97
C MET A 594 5.04 35.17 -23.07
N MET A 595 4.86 36.49 -23.22
CA MET A 595 3.54 37.09 -23.39
C MET A 595 2.96 36.84 -24.79
N VAL A 596 3.81 36.79 -25.83
CA VAL A 596 3.41 36.33 -27.16
C VAL A 596 2.97 34.87 -27.10
N ASP A 597 3.71 34.02 -26.38
CA ASP A 597 3.34 32.61 -26.20
C ASP A 597 1.98 32.50 -25.49
N LEU A 598 1.67 33.37 -24.51
CA LEU A 598 0.37 33.41 -23.83
C LEU A 598 -0.77 33.80 -24.77
N LEU A 599 -0.55 34.79 -25.64
CA LEU A 599 -1.53 35.22 -26.64
C LEU A 599 -1.79 34.11 -27.67
N GLY A 600 -0.74 33.42 -28.09
CA GLY A 600 -0.80 32.32 -29.06
C GLY A 600 -1.17 30.95 -28.46
N TYR A 601 -1.37 30.85 -27.14
CA TYR A 601 -1.60 29.56 -26.50
C TYR A 601 -3.01 29.02 -26.81
N TYR A 602 -3.08 27.97 -27.61
CA TYR A 602 -4.32 27.25 -27.88
C TYR A 602 -4.17 25.82 -27.38
N TYR A 603 -5.02 25.45 -26.43
CA TYR A 603 -5.09 24.07 -25.98
C TYR A 603 -6.22 23.37 -26.74
N SER A 604 -5.85 22.52 -27.69
CA SER A 604 -6.77 21.62 -28.38
C SER A 604 -7.01 20.40 -27.49
N LYS A 605 -8.26 20.13 -27.10
CA LYS A 605 -8.62 18.85 -26.51
C LYS A 605 -8.51 17.79 -27.61
N GLU A 606 -7.63 16.81 -27.43
CA GLU A 606 -7.46 15.70 -28.37
C GLU A 606 -8.83 15.10 -28.77
N GLY A 607 -9.11 15.08 -30.07
CA GLY A 607 -10.35 14.52 -30.64
C GLY A 607 -11.04 15.32 -31.76
N ALA A 608 -10.36 16.22 -32.49
CA ALA A 608 -10.89 16.77 -33.74
C ALA A 608 -9.94 16.45 -34.89
N ASP A 609 -10.28 15.41 -35.65
CA ASP A 609 -9.68 15.11 -36.95
C ASP A 609 -9.82 16.32 -37.90
N ALA A 610 -8.69 16.68 -38.48
CA ALA A 610 -8.51 17.30 -39.80
C ALA A 610 -9.40 18.51 -40.19
N MET A 611 -8.91 19.74 -39.94
CA MET A 611 -9.16 20.87 -40.86
C MET A 611 -8.08 21.98 -40.77
N GLU A 612 -6.85 21.67 -41.20
CA GLU A 612 -5.65 22.53 -41.12
C GLU A 612 -5.68 23.84 -41.97
N VAL A 613 -6.83 24.26 -42.52
CA VAL A 613 -6.92 25.47 -43.36
C VAL A 613 -7.90 26.52 -42.83
N GLU A 614 -8.88 26.16 -41.98
CA GLU A 614 -9.74 27.14 -41.28
C GLU A 614 -9.11 27.66 -39.98
N GLU A 615 -8.26 26.87 -39.32
CA GLU A 615 -7.61 27.23 -38.06
C GLU A 615 -6.72 28.48 -38.18
N ALA A 616 -6.02 28.70 -39.29
CA ALA A 616 -5.14 29.87 -39.46
C ALA A 616 -5.91 31.20 -39.57
N ARG A 617 -7.13 31.19 -40.15
CA ARG A 617 -8.00 32.38 -40.20
C ARG A 617 -8.68 32.63 -38.86
N GLN A 618 -9.09 31.58 -38.16
CA GLN A 618 -9.63 31.68 -36.80
C GLN A 618 -8.58 32.11 -35.78
N GLN A 619 -7.32 31.67 -35.91
CA GLN A 619 -6.21 32.07 -35.03
C GLN A 619 -5.89 33.57 -35.13
N LYS A 620 -5.96 34.18 -36.33
CA LYS A 620 -5.75 35.62 -36.49
C LYS A 620 -6.88 36.45 -35.85
N SER A 621 -8.13 36.04 -36.05
CA SER A 621 -9.28 36.70 -35.41
C SER A 621 -9.29 36.51 -33.89
N GLU A 622 -8.81 35.38 -33.40
CA GLU A 622 -8.77 35.06 -31.97
C GLU A 622 -7.59 35.74 -31.27
N GLY A 623 -6.44 35.90 -31.93
CA GLY A 623 -5.34 36.73 -31.44
C GLY A 623 -5.74 38.20 -31.25
N GLU A 624 -6.53 38.75 -32.19
CA GLU A 624 -7.12 40.09 -32.05
C GLU A 624 -8.15 40.15 -30.91
N ARG A 625 -9.01 39.13 -30.76
CA ARG A 625 -9.96 39.02 -29.65
C ARG A 625 -9.26 39.02 -28.30
N ARG A 626 -8.22 38.19 -28.14
CA ARG A 626 -7.43 38.08 -26.90
C ARG A 626 -6.69 39.39 -26.59
N MET A 627 -6.19 40.09 -27.60
CA MET A 627 -5.60 41.42 -27.41
C MET A 627 -6.63 42.42 -26.85
N GLU A 628 -7.88 42.37 -27.32
CA GLU A 628 -8.95 43.25 -26.80
C GLU A 628 -9.31 42.93 -25.35
N VAL A 629 -9.36 41.64 -24.98
CA VAL A 629 -9.56 41.17 -23.60
C VAL A 629 -8.49 41.72 -22.65
N LEU A 630 -7.24 41.85 -23.10
CA LEU A 630 -6.17 42.47 -22.30
C LEU A 630 -6.34 43.99 -22.15
N LYS A 631 -6.80 44.68 -23.21
CA LYS A 631 -7.07 46.13 -23.18
C LYS A 631 -8.20 46.47 -22.22
N GLU A 632 -9.28 45.70 -22.24
CA GLU A 632 -10.42 45.80 -21.31
C GLU A 632 -9.94 45.71 -19.86
N ALA A 633 -9.15 44.68 -19.53
CA ALA A 633 -8.62 44.45 -18.18
C ALA A 633 -7.65 45.55 -17.70
N CYS A 634 -7.11 46.37 -18.61
CA CYS A 634 -6.28 47.53 -18.27
C CYS A 634 -7.08 48.79 -17.92
N GLN A 635 -8.42 48.78 -18.09
CA GLN A 635 -9.36 49.83 -17.65
C GLN A 635 -8.91 51.26 -18.01
N GLY A 636 -8.39 51.47 -19.21
CA GLY A 636 -8.01 52.81 -19.69
C GLY A 636 -6.68 53.36 -19.14
N ASN A 637 -5.87 52.56 -18.43
CA ASN A 637 -4.55 53.01 -17.97
C ASN A 637 -3.60 53.23 -19.17
N SER A 638 -3.33 54.50 -19.48
CA SER A 638 -2.55 54.92 -20.66
C SER A 638 -1.14 54.31 -20.72
N SER A 639 -0.48 54.11 -19.57
CA SER A 639 0.84 53.49 -19.51
C SER A 639 0.81 52.02 -19.92
N LEU A 640 -0.18 51.26 -19.46
CA LEU A 640 -0.33 49.84 -19.78
C LEU A 640 -0.77 49.64 -21.24
N LEU A 641 -1.66 50.50 -21.73
CA LEU A 641 -2.09 50.48 -23.13
C LEU A 641 -0.93 50.72 -24.10
N SER A 642 0.01 51.60 -23.75
CA SER A 642 1.20 51.84 -24.58
C SER A 642 2.11 50.61 -24.70
N GLU A 643 2.22 49.80 -23.66
CA GLU A 643 3.00 48.56 -23.67
C GLU A 643 2.29 47.45 -24.47
N LEU A 644 0.95 47.41 -24.42
CA LEU A 644 0.16 46.48 -25.25
C LEU A 644 0.28 46.79 -26.75
N GLU A 645 0.35 48.07 -27.15
CA GLU A 645 0.58 48.43 -28.55
C GLU A 645 1.97 47.98 -29.03
N LYS A 646 3.03 48.11 -28.20
CA LYS A 646 4.36 47.56 -28.51
C LYS A 646 4.34 46.03 -28.67
N LEU A 647 3.59 45.34 -27.79
CA LEU A 647 3.41 43.89 -27.89
C LEU A 647 2.69 43.50 -29.18
N LYS A 648 1.65 44.25 -29.57
CA LYS A 648 0.90 44.04 -30.82
C LYS A 648 1.79 44.17 -32.05
N GLU A 649 2.73 45.13 -32.05
CA GLU A 649 3.73 45.25 -33.11
C GLU A 649 4.69 44.04 -33.14
N CYS A 650 5.10 43.53 -31.98
CA CYS A 650 5.94 42.33 -31.88
C CYS A 650 5.24 41.07 -32.42
N VAL A 651 3.95 40.88 -32.11
CA VAL A 651 3.16 39.75 -32.62
C VAL A 651 3.11 39.79 -34.16
N LYS A 652 2.83 40.98 -34.73
CA LYS A 652 2.81 41.19 -36.19
C LYS A 652 4.15 40.97 -36.89
N SER A 653 5.26 41.04 -36.16
CA SER A 653 6.61 40.81 -36.71
C SER A 653 7.05 39.33 -36.69
N ARG A 654 6.31 38.47 -35.97
CA ARG A 654 6.55 37.01 -35.87
C ARG A 654 5.66 36.20 -36.83
N GLU A 655 4.51 36.75 -37.24
CA GLU A 655 3.69 36.28 -38.37
C GLU A 655 4.37 36.59 -39.71
#